data_AF-A0A374W9C4-F1
#
_entry.id   AF-A0A374W9C4-F1
#
_cell.length_a   1.000
_cell.length_b   1.000
_cell.length_c   1.000
_cell.angle_alpha   90.00
_cell.angle_beta   90.00
_cell.angle_gamma   90.00
#
_symmetry.space_group_name_H-M   'P 1'
#
loop_
_entity.id
_entity.type
_entity.pdbx_description
1 polymer ?
#
loop_
_entity_poly.entity_id
_entity_poly.type
_entity_poly.pdbx_seq_one_letter_code
_entity_poly.pdbx_strand_id
1 'polypeptide(L)'
;MKRKLFFNLFLIAVATLIFGSCSQDDDSGNLATGEMVEIRFTVGGVSDYAGDTSAETRSPAESFTVSVPINDDYEIEATFAPRQVEQTRAIALLDENTCYRVLAYSGGTTYSGYADYKIIGWQSVLVNGGLRLMAGQYKFVAYSYSKSDMILDIPDENININGLAVSTDDDFLFWQSGLINISGDTSLTIGFQHLFSQLQVEFDSSGLGSNFASASAVLTVGNTAPYINGIWAVTNKEVSIVTTTQTDGAFSLPIFGSQHIMSNEKILLPISNTASIPLDLTVGATFANGETVSNKKLSLAVANNELKPNTSYLCSVKFKSSVIDIEGNEIDGYPYGGGNCWVISKNNTKDVKYSFIAVEGRTDDRVGTTVGGTPNSAGVVWQMDRYNNTTTDLIKNVVYDSSTNRMTFTVGSGQTGNAIIAVKAGSTILWSWHIWVVDDNSFLLNPVDNGWSGGIFMDRNLGAFNSSSTSDSYGLYYQWGRKDPFSTHIGNISSTPLTILETIKNPTVFVASSKWYSEVLDHSLWNWDVLYDPLMLRYNPCPKGWTVPQGSDFNYMVSSSTSDNFTEEGAFVYSTLTFPPAGRIGINGGIHDDNSNGYWSANSFEGEEAGYLEFSNKKINWFYGGGEGAAVGYGMPVRCVVQPIY
;
A
#
# COMPACT_ATOMS: atom_id res chain seq x y z
N MET A 1 84.81 12.31 -9.63
CA MET A 1 85.86 13.06 -8.88
C MET A 1 85.27 13.47 -7.54
N LYS A 2 85.74 13.20 -6.32
CA LYS A 2 86.83 12.43 -5.66
C LYS A 2 86.22 12.08 -4.27
N ARG A 3 85.97 10.82 -3.88
CA ARG A 3 86.77 9.85 -3.07
C ARG A 3 87.37 10.35 -1.73
N LYS A 4 86.97 9.70 -0.61
CA LYS A 4 87.76 8.99 0.45
C LYS A 4 86.83 8.68 1.65
N LEU A 5 86.35 7.46 1.90
CA LEU A 5 86.95 6.30 2.62
C LEU A 5 87.75 6.64 3.90
N PHE A 6 87.28 6.16 5.06
CA PHE A 6 88.02 5.26 5.97
C PHE A 6 87.07 4.48 6.90
N PHE A 7 87.49 3.27 7.25
CA PHE A 7 86.77 2.16 7.88
C PHE A 7 87.46 1.81 9.21
N ASN A 8 86.71 1.31 10.21
CA ASN A 8 87.08 0.39 11.32
C ASN A 8 86.39 0.81 12.64
N LEU A 9 86.16 -0.04 13.66
CA LEU A 9 85.80 -1.46 13.83
C LEU A 9 85.65 -1.62 15.37
N PHE A 10 84.55 -2.23 15.83
CA PHE A 10 84.38 -3.10 17.02
C PHE A 10 85.09 -2.83 18.39
N LEU A 11 84.23 -2.64 19.42
CA LEU A 11 84.00 -3.44 20.65
C LEU A 11 84.98 -3.51 21.88
N ILE A 12 84.31 -3.44 23.05
CA ILE A 12 84.57 -4.03 24.40
C ILE A 12 85.63 -3.40 25.31
N ALA A 13 85.19 -2.91 26.48
CA ALA A 13 85.65 -3.39 27.80
C ALA A 13 84.75 -2.89 28.95
N VAL A 14 84.34 -3.86 29.77
CA VAL A 14 83.58 -3.79 31.02
C VAL A 14 84.51 -3.43 32.19
N ALA A 15 84.00 -2.72 33.20
CA ALA A 15 84.52 -2.77 34.56
C ALA A 15 83.38 -2.66 35.59
N THR A 16 83.11 -3.80 36.21
CA THR A 16 82.29 -4.11 37.40
C THR A 16 82.84 -3.53 38.70
N LEU A 17 81.97 -3.22 39.68
CA LEU A 17 82.08 -3.70 41.08
C LEU A 17 80.77 -3.45 41.88
N ILE A 18 79.85 -4.43 42.12
CA ILE A 18 79.66 -5.46 43.18
C ILE A 18 79.71 -5.00 44.66
N PHE A 19 78.93 -5.46 45.66
CA PHE A 19 77.90 -6.49 45.98
C PHE A 19 77.01 -5.89 47.12
N GLY A 20 75.82 -6.34 47.55
CA GLY A 20 74.96 -7.50 47.30
C GLY A 20 73.90 -7.61 48.42
N SER A 21 72.86 -8.42 48.22
CA SER A 21 72.21 -9.29 49.22
C SER A 21 71.03 -10.00 48.57
N CYS A 22 70.97 -11.31 48.75
CA CYS A 22 69.86 -12.18 48.35
C CYS A 22 68.59 -11.90 49.15
N SER A 23 67.46 -11.90 48.48
CA SER A 23 66.28 -12.69 48.87
C SER A 23 65.42 -12.89 47.63
N GLN A 24 65.29 -14.16 47.25
CA GLN A 24 64.28 -14.64 46.35
C GLN A 24 62.97 -14.64 47.13
N ASP A 25 62.00 -13.83 46.70
CA ASP A 25 60.58 -14.04 46.98
C ASP A 25 59.81 -13.63 45.73
N ASP A 26 58.97 -14.55 45.28
CA ASP A 26 57.98 -14.35 44.23
C ASP A 26 57.05 -13.23 44.67
N ASP A 27 56.96 -12.14 43.91
CA ASP A 27 55.84 -11.22 44.05
C ASP A 27 55.44 -10.59 42.71
N SER A 28 54.21 -10.93 42.34
CA SER A 28 53.24 -10.13 41.59
C SER A 28 53.78 -8.89 40.87
N GLY A 29 53.81 -8.96 39.53
CA GLY A 29 54.15 -7.85 38.64
C GLY A 29 53.16 -6.69 38.70
N ASN A 30 53.17 -5.95 39.80
CA ASN A 30 52.64 -4.59 39.87
C ASN A 30 53.78 -3.63 39.54
N LEU A 31 53.61 -2.88 38.44
CA LEU A 31 54.46 -1.75 38.09
C LEU A 31 54.62 -0.82 39.30
N ALA A 32 55.84 -0.33 39.53
CA ALA A 32 56.10 0.67 40.56
C ALA A 32 55.30 1.95 40.25
N THR A 33 54.76 2.59 41.29
CA THR A 33 54.06 3.88 41.17
C THR A 33 54.96 4.92 40.48
N GLY A 34 54.64 5.27 39.24
CA GLY A 34 55.32 6.34 38.47
C GLY A 34 55.84 5.93 37.08
N GLU A 35 55.82 4.65 36.70
CA GLU A 35 56.19 4.25 35.34
C GLU A 35 55.06 4.54 34.33
N MET A 36 55.43 5.10 33.19
CA MET A 36 54.54 5.43 32.08
C MET A 36 54.37 4.22 31.16
N VAL A 37 53.13 3.83 30.93
CA VAL A 37 52.71 2.67 30.14
C VAL A 37 52.43 3.07 28.70
N GLU A 38 52.91 2.32 27.72
CA GLU A 38 52.62 2.57 26.30
C GLU A 38 51.26 1.98 25.91
N ILE A 39 50.42 2.81 25.26
CA ILE A 39 49.11 2.36 24.75
C ILE A 39 49.12 2.43 23.22
N ARG A 40 48.82 1.30 22.58
CA ARG A 40 48.71 1.20 21.12
C ARG A 40 47.29 0.91 20.69
N PHE A 41 46.91 1.46 19.54
CA PHE A 41 45.60 1.28 18.97
C PHE A 41 45.69 0.69 17.57
N THR A 42 44.82 -0.27 17.30
CA THR A 42 44.55 -0.82 15.97
C THR A 42 43.09 -0.56 15.61
N VAL A 43 42.76 -0.54 14.32
CA VAL A 43 41.37 -0.39 13.87
C VAL A 43 40.84 -1.71 13.34
N GLY A 44 39.72 -2.16 13.87
CA GLY A 44 39.00 -3.36 13.43
C GLY A 44 38.04 -3.10 12.26
N GLY A 45 37.84 -1.84 11.88
CA GLY A 45 36.95 -1.38 10.82
C GLY A 45 35.86 -0.43 11.31
N VAL A 46 34.94 -0.09 10.42
CA VAL A 46 33.65 0.55 10.71
C VAL A 46 32.61 -0.55 10.87
N SER A 47 31.96 -0.57 12.02
CA SER A 47 30.88 -1.51 12.33
C SER A 47 29.82 -0.81 13.16
N ASP A 48 28.80 -0.32 12.48
CA ASP A 48 27.62 0.30 13.09
C ASP A 48 26.79 -0.69 13.96
N TYR A 49 27.18 -1.98 13.99
CA TYR A 49 26.55 -3.05 14.77
C TYR A 49 27.26 -3.39 16.10
N ALA A 50 28.57 -3.10 16.23
CA ALA A 50 29.38 -3.70 17.29
C ALA A 50 29.17 -3.00 18.64
N GLY A 51 28.73 -3.76 19.66
CA GLY A 51 28.56 -3.28 21.04
C GLY A 51 27.16 -2.79 21.43
N ASP A 52 26.17 -2.90 20.53
CA ASP A 52 24.76 -2.61 20.83
C ASP A 52 23.98 -3.92 21.07
N THR A 53 23.86 -4.34 22.33
CA THR A 53 23.09 -5.53 22.75
C THR A 53 21.59 -5.26 22.90
N SER A 54 21.10 -4.08 22.54
CA SER A 54 19.67 -3.76 22.63
C SER A 54 18.90 -4.35 21.44
N ALA A 55 18.76 -5.67 21.45
CA ALA A 55 17.83 -6.36 20.57
C ALA A 55 16.37 -5.93 20.82
N GLU A 56 16.03 -5.45 22.03
CA GLU A 56 14.67 -5.04 22.42
C GLU A 56 14.27 -3.61 22.02
N THR A 57 15.19 -2.71 21.65
CA THR A 57 14.87 -1.36 21.13
C THR A 57 14.91 -1.30 19.59
N ARG A 58 15.09 -2.46 18.95
CA ARG A 58 15.07 -2.65 17.50
C ARG A 58 13.74 -3.22 17.02
N SER A 59 12.62 -2.78 17.59
CA SER A 59 11.44 -2.65 16.72
C SER A 59 11.88 -1.70 15.61
N PRO A 60 11.84 -2.10 14.32
CA PRO A 60 12.04 -1.16 13.24
C PRO A 60 11.15 0.04 13.54
N ALA A 61 11.59 1.28 13.26
CA ALA A 61 10.61 2.36 13.15
C ALA A 61 9.51 1.81 12.22
N GLU A 62 8.29 1.61 12.75
CA GLU A 62 7.22 0.97 11.97
C GLU A 62 7.19 1.69 10.65
N SER A 63 7.33 0.93 9.56
CA SER A 63 7.25 1.51 8.22
C SER A 63 5.92 2.23 8.15
N PHE A 64 5.95 3.55 8.08
CA PHE A 64 4.73 4.31 7.89
C PHE A 64 4.61 4.62 6.40
N THR A 65 3.39 4.53 5.92
CA THR A 65 3.05 4.83 4.54
C THR A 65 2.10 6.01 4.53
N VAL A 66 2.38 6.98 3.68
CA VAL A 66 1.50 8.13 3.42
C VAL A 66 1.05 8.09 1.97
N SER A 67 -0.26 8.23 1.76
CA SER A 67 -0.84 8.36 0.41
C SER A 67 -1.26 9.80 0.18
N VAL A 68 -0.80 10.40 -0.93
CA VAL A 68 -1.08 11.79 -1.30
C VAL A 68 -1.64 11.83 -2.72
N PRO A 69 -2.88 12.33 -2.93
CA PRO A 69 -3.46 12.41 -4.28
C PRO A 69 -2.67 13.38 -5.16
N ILE A 70 -2.42 12.99 -6.41
CA ILE A 70 -1.80 13.84 -7.43
C ILE A 70 -2.91 14.64 -8.11
N ASN A 71 -3.83 13.91 -8.74
CA ASN A 71 -5.03 14.36 -9.43
C ASN A 71 -6.13 13.28 -9.32
N ASP A 72 -7.19 13.37 -10.12
CA ASP A 72 -8.32 12.43 -10.08
C ASP A 72 -7.95 10.99 -10.50
N ASP A 73 -6.84 10.82 -11.21
CA ASP A 73 -6.41 9.55 -11.83
C ASP A 73 -5.16 8.93 -11.19
N TYR A 74 -4.40 9.70 -10.41
CA TYR A 74 -3.13 9.25 -9.85
C TYR A 74 -2.91 9.68 -8.40
N GLU A 75 -2.16 8.88 -7.65
CA GLU A 75 -1.69 9.20 -6.30
C GLU A 75 -0.23 8.79 -6.07
N ILE A 76 0.38 9.39 -5.05
CA ILE A 76 1.68 9.01 -4.51
C ILE A 76 1.44 8.13 -3.30
N GLU A 77 2.06 6.96 -3.24
CA GLU A 77 2.25 6.17 -2.03
C GLU A 77 3.71 6.27 -1.62
N ALA A 78 3.98 6.89 -0.48
CA ALA A 78 5.34 7.03 0.03
C ALA A 78 5.54 6.23 1.31
N THR A 79 6.54 5.35 1.32
CA THR A 79 6.93 4.56 2.48
C THR A 79 8.29 5.01 2.96
N PHE A 80 8.42 5.28 4.25
CA PHE A 80 9.70 5.61 4.88
C PHE A 80 10.04 4.55 5.91
N ALA A 81 11.24 3.99 5.79
CA ALA A 81 11.71 2.95 6.70
C ALA A 81 13.24 2.98 6.84
N PRO A 82 13.79 2.51 7.98
CA PRO A 82 15.18 2.11 8.04
C PRO A 82 15.41 0.92 7.09
N ARG A 83 16.58 0.85 6.46
CA ARG A 83 16.96 -0.36 5.71
C ARG A 83 17.07 -1.56 6.66
N GLN A 84 16.69 -2.75 6.19
CA GLN A 84 16.73 -3.97 7.02
C GLN A 84 18.14 -4.32 7.50
N VAL A 85 18.19 -5.15 8.55
CA VAL A 85 19.27 -5.36 9.54
C VAL A 85 20.66 -5.74 8.97
N GLU A 86 20.79 -6.12 7.70
CA GLU A 86 22.09 -6.45 7.10
C GLU A 86 22.84 -5.25 6.49
N GLN A 87 22.23 -4.05 6.46
CA GLN A 87 22.87 -2.86 5.86
C GLN A 87 22.57 -1.56 6.63
N THR A 88 23.22 -1.41 7.79
CA THR A 88 23.60 -0.08 8.33
C THR A 88 24.77 0.50 7.51
N ARG A 89 24.99 1.81 7.57
CA ARG A 89 25.80 2.60 6.63
C ARG A 89 27.12 1.94 6.16
N ALA A 90 27.86 1.22 7.01
CA ALA A 90 28.93 0.31 6.53
C ALA A 90 29.27 -0.86 7.47
N ILE A 91 29.75 -1.94 6.86
CA ILE A 91 30.75 -2.86 7.43
C ILE A 91 31.96 -2.79 6.48
N ALA A 92 32.98 -2.01 6.84
CA ALA A 92 34.11 -1.74 5.95
C ALA A 92 35.41 -1.52 6.74
N LEU A 93 36.56 -1.72 6.08
CA LEU A 93 37.83 -1.20 6.58
C LEU A 93 37.88 0.32 6.37
N LEU A 94 38.71 1.01 7.14
CA LEU A 94 39.02 2.41 6.83
C LEU A 94 39.85 2.47 5.55
N ASP A 95 39.60 3.49 4.73
CA ASP A 95 40.32 3.71 3.48
C ASP A 95 41.82 3.96 3.74
N GLU A 96 42.65 3.61 2.76
CA GLU A 96 44.08 3.89 2.78
C GLU A 96 44.31 5.41 2.89
N ASN A 97 45.26 5.83 3.72
CA ASN A 97 45.56 7.21 4.10
C ASN A 97 44.57 7.91 5.03
N THR A 98 43.45 7.27 5.43
CA THR A 98 42.56 7.87 6.43
C THR A 98 43.30 8.06 7.74
N CYS A 99 43.18 9.26 8.32
CA CYS A 99 43.78 9.61 9.60
C CYS A 99 42.73 9.58 10.71
N TYR A 100 43.07 8.99 11.87
CA TYR A 100 42.22 9.02 13.06
C TYR A 100 43.01 9.40 14.32
N ARG A 101 42.31 10.03 15.28
CA ARG A 101 42.88 10.48 16.56
C ARG A 101 42.22 9.73 17.69
N VAL A 102 43.01 9.37 18.68
CA VAL A 102 42.54 8.79 19.95
C VAL A 102 42.85 9.77 21.08
N LEU A 103 41.87 10.06 21.92
CA LEU A 103 41.96 10.89 23.11
C LEU A 103 41.82 10.01 24.35
N ALA A 104 42.54 10.33 25.42
CA ALA A 104 42.45 9.65 26.70
C ALA A 104 41.97 10.58 27.80
N TYR A 105 41.05 10.09 28.63
CA TYR A 105 40.50 10.80 29.77
C TYR A 105 40.65 9.97 31.06
N SER A 106 41.52 10.40 31.96
CA SER A 106 41.68 9.83 33.30
C SER A 106 40.40 9.99 34.12
N GLY A 107 39.98 8.91 34.79
CA GLY A 107 38.71 8.85 35.50
C GLY A 107 37.49 9.06 34.61
N GLY A 108 37.67 9.07 33.28
CA GLY A 108 36.62 9.31 32.29
C GLY A 108 36.31 10.77 31.97
N THR A 109 36.94 11.74 32.64
CA THR A 109 36.58 13.18 32.51
C THR A 109 37.77 14.11 32.36
N THR A 110 38.98 13.71 32.81
CA THR A 110 40.16 14.57 32.81
C THR A 110 41.05 14.23 31.63
N TYR A 111 41.14 15.13 30.64
CA TYR A 111 42.01 14.93 29.47
C TYR A 111 43.45 14.62 29.90
N SER A 112 44.04 13.57 29.30
CA SER A 112 45.34 13.00 29.68
C SER A 112 46.31 12.82 28.51
N GLY A 113 45.88 13.12 27.29
CA GLY A 113 46.71 13.03 26.09
C GLY A 113 45.95 12.50 24.87
N TYR A 114 46.64 12.46 23.75
CA TYR A 114 46.13 11.96 22.48
C TYR A 114 47.19 11.15 21.74
N ALA A 115 46.77 10.39 20.72
CA ALA A 115 47.64 9.80 19.70
C ALA A 115 46.97 9.84 18.32
N ASP A 116 47.77 10.15 17.30
CA ASP A 116 47.33 10.23 15.91
C ASP A 116 47.87 9.06 15.11
N TYR A 117 47.00 8.49 14.30
CA TYR A 117 47.30 7.35 13.46
C TYR A 117 46.87 7.62 12.02
N LYS A 118 47.59 7.01 11.09
CA LYS A 118 47.26 6.98 9.67
C LYS A 118 47.18 5.54 9.21
N ILE A 119 46.17 5.22 8.39
CA ILE A 119 46.08 3.91 7.74
C ILE A 119 47.11 3.84 6.61
N ILE A 120 48.09 2.94 6.74
CA ILE A 120 49.11 2.66 5.73
C ILE A 120 49.21 1.16 5.55
N GLY A 121 49.03 0.68 4.32
CA GLY A 121 48.99 -0.76 4.02
C GLY A 121 47.90 -1.49 4.80
N TRP A 122 46.75 -0.85 5.00
CA TRP A 122 45.64 -1.36 5.82
C TRP A 122 45.96 -1.55 7.31
N GLN A 123 47.01 -0.92 7.81
CA GLN A 123 47.42 -0.98 9.21
C GLN A 123 47.46 0.41 9.84
N SER A 124 47.14 0.46 11.13
CA SER A 124 47.28 1.65 11.96
C SER A 124 48.75 1.97 12.19
N VAL A 125 49.26 3.05 11.60
CA VAL A 125 50.63 3.54 11.81
C VAL A 125 50.57 4.82 12.64
N LEU A 126 51.26 4.85 13.79
CA LEU A 126 51.37 6.03 14.64
C LEU A 126 52.12 7.14 13.90
N VAL A 127 51.52 8.32 13.80
CA VAL A 127 52.10 9.48 13.11
C VAL A 127 52.44 10.63 14.05
N ASN A 128 51.70 10.81 15.15
CA ASN A 128 51.98 11.85 16.15
C ASN A 128 51.44 11.48 17.55
N GLY A 129 52.02 12.09 18.59
CA GLY A 129 51.50 12.01 19.96
C GLY A 129 51.49 10.61 20.57
N GLY A 130 52.59 9.84 20.55
CA GLY A 130 52.60 8.52 21.19
C GLY A 130 52.01 8.54 22.63
N LEU A 131 50.91 7.80 22.86
CA LEU A 131 50.15 7.89 24.10
C LEU A 131 50.80 7.05 25.20
N ARG A 132 51.36 7.74 26.20
CA ARG A 132 51.95 7.12 27.40
C ARG A 132 51.20 7.61 28.63
N LEU A 133 50.66 6.69 29.42
CA LEU A 133 49.80 7.01 30.57
C LEU A 133 50.33 6.36 31.85
N MET A 134 50.10 6.99 32.99
CA MET A 134 50.34 6.33 34.28
C MET A 134 49.29 5.22 34.50
N ALA A 135 49.63 4.21 35.29
CA ALA A 135 48.66 3.20 35.71
C ALA A 135 47.42 3.85 36.34
N GLY A 136 46.23 3.45 35.92
CA GLY A 136 44.97 4.10 36.30
C GLY A 136 43.79 3.71 35.42
N GLN A 137 42.62 4.29 35.67
CA GLN A 137 41.41 4.06 34.87
C GLN A 137 41.22 5.16 33.82
N TYR A 138 41.03 4.78 32.56
CA TYR A 138 40.87 5.73 31.46
C TYR A 138 39.68 5.40 30.58
N LYS A 139 39.02 6.45 30.07
CA LYS A 139 38.11 6.37 28.93
C LYS A 139 38.87 6.83 27.68
N PHE A 140 38.75 6.07 26.60
CA PHE A 140 39.31 6.40 25.30
C PHE A 140 38.22 6.81 24.34
N VAL A 141 38.49 7.83 23.54
CA VAL A 141 37.59 8.32 22.50
C VAL A 141 38.38 8.44 21.21
N ALA A 142 37.96 7.75 20.16
CA ALA A 142 38.58 7.85 18.85
C ALA A 142 37.63 8.52 17.86
N TYR A 143 38.18 9.29 16.92
CA TYR A 143 37.41 9.85 15.82
C TYR A 143 38.21 9.94 14.53
N SER A 144 37.48 9.97 13.41
CA SER A 144 38.02 10.09 12.06
C SER A 144 37.04 10.88 11.20
N TYR A 145 37.57 11.73 10.32
CA TYR A 145 36.81 12.25 9.19
C TYR A 145 37.01 11.21 8.07
N SER A 146 35.99 10.42 7.75
CA SER A 146 36.13 9.11 7.07
C SER A 146 36.97 9.14 5.79
N LYS A 147 36.98 10.28 5.09
CA LYS A 147 37.66 10.51 3.81
C LYS A 147 38.80 11.54 3.87
N SER A 148 39.22 11.95 5.07
CA SER A 148 40.27 12.95 5.23
C SER A 148 41.65 12.30 5.39
N ASP A 149 42.63 12.86 4.68
CA ASP A 149 44.05 12.53 4.82
C ASP A 149 44.74 13.36 5.92
N MET A 150 44.00 14.25 6.59
CA MET A 150 44.45 15.11 7.67
C MET A 150 43.49 15.08 8.86
N ILE A 151 44.04 15.26 10.07
CA ILE A 151 43.29 15.61 11.27
C ILE A 151 43.64 17.04 11.61
N LEU A 152 42.63 17.87 11.87
CA LEU A 152 42.85 19.25 12.29
C LEU A 152 43.71 19.29 13.57
N ASP A 153 44.69 20.18 13.60
CA ASP A 153 45.56 20.40 14.76
C ASP A 153 44.71 20.83 15.97
N ILE A 154 45.01 20.26 17.14
CA ILE A 154 44.42 20.71 18.40
C ILE A 154 45.11 22.01 18.82
N PRO A 155 44.37 23.02 19.30
CA PRO A 155 44.99 24.12 20.02
C PRO A 155 45.55 23.60 21.36
N ASP A 156 46.88 23.54 21.47
CA ASP A 156 47.71 23.36 22.67
C ASP A 156 47.41 22.17 23.62
N GLU A 157 48.47 21.59 24.21
CA GLU A 157 48.41 20.39 25.06
C GLU A 157 47.58 20.57 26.36
N ASN A 158 47.13 21.79 26.65
CA ASN A 158 46.44 22.19 27.89
C ASN A 158 44.93 22.48 27.74
N ILE A 159 44.34 22.29 26.55
CA ILE A 159 42.91 22.57 26.35
C ILE A 159 42.09 21.28 26.49
N ASN A 160 41.15 21.28 27.44
CA ASN A 160 40.20 20.19 27.61
C ASN A 160 39.25 20.13 26.39
N ILE A 161 39.42 19.12 25.54
CA ILE A 161 38.59 18.93 24.34
C ILE A 161 37.25 18.33 24.76
N ASN A 162 36.26 19.20 24.97
CA ASN A 162 34.90 18.78 25.33
C ASN A 162 33.94 18.76 24.13
N GLY A 163 34.29 19.43 23.03
CA GLY A 163 33.48 19.51 21.83
C GLY A 163 34.34 19.64 20.57
N LEU A 164 33.92 18.99 19.49
CA LEU A 164 34.58 19.04 18.18
C LEU A 164 33.60 19.51 17.11
N ALA A 165 34.05 20.39 16.22
CA ALA A 165 33.28 20.74 15.04
C ALA A 165 33.14 19.52 14.11
N VAL A 166 31.92 19.23 13.69
CA VAL A 166 31.62 18.11 12.80
C VAL A 166 30.77 18.61 11.64
N SER A 167 31.02 18.05 10.45
CA SER A 167 30.26 18.34 9.25
C SER A 167 29.72 17.06 8.62
N THR A 168 28.53 17.13 8.01
CA THR A 168 27.99 16.04 7.20
C THR A 168 28.86 15.71 5.99
N ASP A 169 29.65 16.68 5.50
CA ASP A 169 30.55 16.50 4.36
C ASP A 169 31.73 15.58 4.68
N ASP A 170 32.15 15.56 5.95
CA ASP A 170 33.28 14.77 6.41
C ASP A 170 32.92 13.31 6.72
N ASP A 171 31.61 13.02 6.79
CA ASP A 171 31.06 11.73 7.17
C ASP A 171 31.75 11.13 8.40
N PHE A 172 31.54 11.81 9.52
CA PHE A 172 32.30 11.66 10.76
C PHE A 172 32.12 10.27 11.40
N LEU A 173 33.25 9.66 11.79
CA LEU A 173 33.31 8.38 12.48
C LEU A 173 33.79 8.58 13.91
N PHE A 174 33.23 7.81 14.84
CA PHE A 174 33.65 7.84 16.24
C PHE A 174 33.65 6.47 16.89
N TRP A 175 34.38 6.36 17.99
CA TRP A 175 34.37 5.22 18.89
C TRP A 175 34.64 5.70 20.32
N GLN A 176 34.05 5.02 21.30
CA GLN A 176 34.28 5.30 22.72
C GLN A 176 34.40 3.99 23.49
N SER A 177 35.35 3.93 24.42
CA SER A 177 35.45 2.83 25.38
C SER A 177 34.60 3.08 26.63
N GLY A 178 34.38 2.01 27.41
CA GLY A 178 34.12 2.15 28.85
C GLY A 178 35.39 2.60 29.62
N LEU A 179 35.34 2.59 30.94
CA LEU A 179 36.55 2.74 31.75
C LEU A 179 37.41 1.48 31.64
N ILE A 180 38.66 1.64 31.24
CA ILE A 180 39.64 0.57 31.10
C ILE A 180 40.73 0.79 32.15
N ASN A 181 41.05 -0.28 32.90
CA ASN A 181 42.16 -0.28 33.85
C ASN A 181 43.47 -0.49 33.07
N ILE A 182 44.37 0.47 33.17
CA ILE A 182 45.72 0.40 32.61
C ILE A 182 46.69 0.08 33.75
N SER A 183 47.39 -1.04 33.62
CA SER A 183 48.39 -1.52 34.58
C SER A 183 49.66 -2.07 33.92
N GLY A 184 49.79 -1.93 32.60
CA GLY A 184 50.87 -2.46 31.76
C GLY A 184 50.58 -2.22 30.28
N ASP A 185 51.59 -2.44 29.42
CA ASP A 185 51.47 -2.13 27.99
C ASP A 185 50.21 -2.76 27.39
N THR A 186 49.40 -1.92 26.76
CA THR A 186 48.03 -2.29 26.35
C THR A 186 47.84 -2.01 24.86
N SER A 187 47.23 -2.96 24.16
CA SER A 187 46.77 -2.79 22.79
C SER A 187 45.25 -2.87 22.72
N LEU A 188 44.61 -1.87 22.13
CA LEU A 188 43.15 -1.79 21.99
C LEU A 188 42.75 -1.79 20.51
N THR A 189 41.59 -2.38 20.22
CA THR A 189 40.99 -2.39 18.88
C THR A 189 39.80 -1.44 18.84
N ILE A 190 39.84 -0.49 17.91
CA ILE A 190 38.80 0.50 17.67
C ILE A 190 37.80 -0.05 16.65
N GLY A 191 36.51 0.00 17.00
CA GLY A 191 35.40 -0.28 16.08
C GLY A 191 34.61 0.99 15.81
N PHE A 192 34.90 1.67 14.71
CA PHE A 192 34.27 2.94 14.38
C PHE A 192 32.78 2.78 14.07
N GLN A 193 32.00 3.82 14.34
CA GLN A 193 30.61 3.96 13.96
C GLN A 193 30.37 5.33 13.33
N HIS A 194 29.42 5.41 12.40
CA HIS A 194 29.00 6.69 11.84
C HIS A 194 28.27 7.52 12.89
N LEU A 195 28.66 8.79 13.00
CA LEU A 195 27.98 9.74 13.88
C LEU A 195 26.61 10.15 13.33
N PHE A 196 26.44 10.10 12.00
CA PHE A 196 25.28 10.64 11.30
C PHE A 196 24.42 9.58 10.64
N SER A 197 23.15 9.91 10.46
CA SER A 197 22.20 9.13 9.68
C SER A 197 22.35 9.44 8.18
N GLN A 198 21.76 8.59 7.36
CA GLN A 198 21.75 8.77 5.91
C GLN A 198 20.35 8.52 5.35
N LEU A 199 19.95 9.30 4.36
CA LEU A 199 18.67 9.17 3.67
C LEU A 199 18.89 9.05 2.16
N GLN A 200 18.16 8.13 1.53
CA GLN A 200 18.03 8.02 0.09
C GLN A 200 16.55 8.02 -0.31
N VAL A 201 16.26 8.51 -1.50
CA VAL A 201 14.91 8.51 -2.08
C VAL A 201 14.88 7.62 -3.31
N GLU A 202 13.89 6.75 -3.36
CA GLU A 202 13.56 5.93 -4.51
C GLU A 202 12.27 6.46 -5.14
N PHE A 203 12.25 6.58 -6.46
CA PHE A 203 11.07 6.92 -7.26
C PHE A 203 10.68 5.75 -8.14
N ASP A 204 9.41 5.36 -8.13
CA ASP A 204 8.86 4.25 -8.91
C ASP A 204 7.56 4.68 -9.61
N SER A 205 7.56 4.63 -10.94
CA SER A 205 6.42 4.97 -11.80
C SER A 205 5.87 3.78 -12.58
N SER A 206 6.25 2.56 -12.20
CA SER A 206 5.74 1.32 -12.83
C SER A 206 4.21 1.27 -12.80
N GLY A 207 3.59 1.71 -11.71
CA GLY A 207 2.13 1.80 -11.54
C GLY A 207 1.43 2.83 -12.44
N LEU A 208 2.18 3.71 -13.11
CA LEU A 208 1.69 4.62 -14.16
C LEU A 208 1.92 4.06 -15.58
N GLY A 209 2.76 3.03 -15.74
CA GLY A 209 3.16 2.52 -17.04
C GLY A 209 3.98 3.52 -17.88
N SER A 210 4.57 4.55 -17.27
CA SER A 210 5.26 5.65 -17.96
C SER A 210 6.65 5.88 -17.36
N ASN A 211 7.63 6.22 -18.20
CA ASN A 211 8.97 6.58 -17.72
C ASN A 211 9.00 8.00 -17.14
N PHE A 212 9.89 8.25 -16.18
CA PHE A 212 10.19 9.60 -15.77
C PHE A 212 10.91 10.37 -16.88
N ALA A 213 10.44 11.59 -17.18
CA ALA A 213 11.14 12.60 -17.99
C ALA A 213 11.92 13.58 -17.11
N SER A 214 11.41 13.85 -15.91
CA SER A 214 12.12 14.55 -14.84
C SER A 214 11.56 14.14 -13.47
N ALA A 215 12.36 14.28 -12.43
CA ALA A 215 11.94 14.13 -11.04
C ALA A 215 12.72 15.09 -10.14
N SER A 216 12.11 15.48 -9.03
CA SER A 216 12.71 16.33 -8.01
C SER A 216 12.30 15.85 -6.63
N ALA A 217 13.25 15.83 -5.70
CA ALA A 217 13.02 15.60 -4.28
C ALA A 217 13.83 16.62 -3.49
N VAL A 218 13.17 17.34 -2.58
CA VAL A 218 13.80 18.37 -1.74
C VAL A 218 13.43 18.12 -0.29
N LEU A 219 14.45 17.89 0.56
CA LEU A 219 14.28 17.70 1.99
C LEU A 219 14.24 19.05 2.72
N THR A 220 13.32 19.22 3.67
CA THR A 220 13.32 20.33 4.62
C THR A 220 13.17 19.83 6.04
N VAL A 221 13.77 20.55 6.98
CA VAL A 221 13.74 20.30 8.42
C VAL A 221 13.25 21.58 9.09
N GLY A 222 12.09 21.52 9.75
CA GLY A 222 11.49 22.70 10.36
C GLY A 222 11.18 23.82 9.35
N ASN A 223 10.78 23.46 8.13
CA ASN A 223 10.58 24.37 6.99
C ASN A 223 11.86 25.11 6.53
N THR A 224 13.04 24.63 6.90
CA THR A 224 14.34 25.16 6.46
C THR A 224 15.18 24.10 5.77
N ALA A 225 16.23 24.51 5.06
CA ALA A 225 17.16 23.58 4.44
C ALA A 225 17.99 22.84 5.52
N PRO A 226 18.45 21.59 5.27
CA PRO A 226 19.19 20.82 6.26
C PRO A 226 20.47 21.52 6.74
N TYR A 227 20.69 21.52 8.05
CA TYR A 227 21.95 21.97 8.65
C TYR A 227 23.05 20.95 8.40
N ILE A 228 24.27 21.44 8.12
CA ILE A 228 25.43 20.59 7.80
C ILE A 228 26.50 20.58 8.87
N ASN A 229 26.54 21.58 9.76
CA ASN A 229 27.56 21.72 10.79
C ASN A 229 26.99 21.59 12.19
N GLY A 230 27.73 20.91 13.07
CA GLY A 230 27.41 20.72 14.47
C GLY A 230 28.64 20.74 15.36
N ILE A 231 28.40 20.65 16.66
CA ILE A 231 29.43 20.42 17.68
C ILE A 231 29.12 19.08 18.34
N TRP A 232 30.00 18.11 18.14
CA TRP A 232 29.93 16.81 18.80
C TRP A 232 30.55 16.87 20.18
N ALA A 233 29.78 16.53 21.21
CA ALA A 233 30.25 16.41 22.58
C ALA A 233 30.96 15.07 22.77
N VAL A 234 32.29 15.15 22.88
CA VAL A 234 33.23 14.02 22.86
C VAL A 234 32.96 13.02 24.00
N THR A 235 32.33 13.45 25.09
CA THR A 235 32.14 12.66 26.31
C THR A 235 30.80 11.91 26.39
N ASN A 236 29.73 12.38 25.73
CA ASN A 236 28.36 11.83 25.84
C ASN A 236 27.68 11.45 24.50
N LYS A 237 28.38 11.59 23.36
CA LYS A 237 27.92 11.25 21.99
C LYS A 237 26.89 12.21 21.38
N GLU A 238 26.47 13.27 22.08
CA GLU A 238 25.48 14.20 21.57
C GLU A 238 26.06 15.16 20.52
N VAL A 239 25.26 15.57 19.54
CA VAL A 239 25.62 16.61 18.57
C VAL A 239 24.69 17.79 18.74
N SER A 240 25.25 18.95 19.08
CA SER A 240 24.53 20.22 19.08
C SER A 240 24.62 20.87 17.71
N ILE A 241 23.47 21.15 17.07
CA ILE A 241 23.43 21.76 15.73
C ILE A 241 23.93 23.21 15.80
N VAL A 242 24.82 23.60 14.86
CA VAL A 242 25.26 24.98 14.68
C VAL A 242 24.44 25.61 13.55
N THR A 243 23.54 26.53 13.91
CA THR A 243 22.45 26.99 13.04
C THR A 243 22.84 27.99 11.94
N THR A 244 24.12 28.28 11.76
CA THR A 244 24.58 29.34 10.82
C THR A 244 24.87 28.84 9.40
N THR A 245 24.84 27.53 9.16
CA THR A 245 25.22 26.93 7.87
C THR A 245 24.27 25.80 7.47
N GLN A 246 23.62 25.98 6.32
CA GLN A 246 22.70 25.03 5.70
C GLN A 246 23.19 24.68 4.28
N THR A 247 22.79 23.52 3.79
CA THR A 247 22.98 23.14 2.38
C THR A 247 21.64 22.92 1.71
N ASP A 248 21.60 23.02 0.38
CA ASP A 248 20.43 22.67 -0.41
C ASP A 248 19.92 21.26 -0.04
N GLY A 249 18.63 21.17 0.28
CA GLY A 249 17.93 19.93 0.59
C GLY A 249 17.66 19.07 -0.64
N ALA A 250 17.91 19.57 -1.85
CA ALA A 250 17.72 18.83 -3.08
C ALA A 250 18.56 17.56 -3.13
N PHE A 251 17.92 16.48 -3.58
CA PHE A 251 18.57 15.25 -3.97
C PHE A 251 18.98 15.31 -5.43
N SER A 252 20.19 14.82 -5.72
CA SER A 252 20.63 14.55 -7.08
C SER A 252 19.99 13.25 -7.57
N LEU A 253 19.33 13.31 -8.72
CA LEU A 253 18.65 12.19 -9.36
C LEU A 253 19.36 11.90 -10.70
N PRO A 254 19.55 10.62 -11.08
CA PRO A 254 20.23 10.22 -12.30
C PRO A 254 19.43 10.56 -13.56
N ILE A 255 20.02 10.23 -14.72
CA ILE A 255 19.45 10.47 -16.05
C ILE A 255 18.08 9.78 -16.19
N PHE A 256 17.11 10.53 -16.71
CA PHE A 256 15.72 10.15 -16.89
C PHE A 256 15.50 9.23 -18.11
N GLY A 257 14.36 8.52 -18.17
CA GLY A 257 14.06 7.49 -19.17
C GLY A 257 13.85 6.08 -18.62
N SER A 258 13.81 5.93 -17.29
CA SER A 258 13.48 4.71 -16.55
C SER A 258 12.20 4.90 -15.74
N GLN A 259 11.52 3.82 -15.38
CA GLN A 259 10.42 3.83 -14.41
C GLN A 259 10.89 3.79 -12.97
N HIS A 260 12.16 3.45 -12.73
CA HIS A 260 12.78 3.40 -11.42
C HIS A 260 13.99 4.33 -11.37
N ILE A 261 14.05 5.21 -10.37
CA ILE A 261 15.10 6.19 -10.17
C ILE A 261 15.52 6.18 -8.70
N MET A 262 16.83 6.10 -8.45
CA MET A 262 17.42 6.22 -7.13
C MET A 262 18.19 7.52 -7.01
N SER A 263 17.94 8.30 -5.96
CA SER A 263 18.74 9.49 -5.67
C SER A 263 20.16 9.14 -5.22
N ASN A 264 21.03 10.14 -5.12
CA ASN A 264 22.19 10.03 -4.24
C ASN A 264 21.77 9.88 -2.78
N GLU A 265 22.68 9.41 -1.95
CA GLU A 265 22.52 9.40 -0.50
C GLU A 265 22.86 10.78 0.08
N LYS A 266 22.09 11.22 1.08
CA LYS A 266 22.35 12.46 1.82
C LYS A 266 22.58 12.14 3.29
N ILE A 267 23.70 12.61 3.83
CA ILE A 267 24.06 12.46 5.25
C ILE A 267 23.38 13.59 6.02
N LEU A 268 22.81 13.27 7.18
CA LEU A 268 22.04 14.21 7.98
C LEU A 268 22.57 14.23 9.41
N LEU A 269 22.77 15.44 9.94
CA LEU A 269 22.93 15.66 11.38
C LEU A 269 21.75 15.05 12.14
N PRO A 270 21.86 14.79 13.46
CA PRO A 270 20.70 14.38 14.26
C PRO A 270 19.57 15.39 14.14
N ILE A 271 18.37 14.91 13.82
CA ILE A 271 17.17 15.73 13.62
C ILE A 271 16.18 15.41 14.73
N SER A 272 15.74 16.41 15.48
CA SER A 272 14.56 16.30 16.33
C SER A 272 13.30 16.58 15.50
N ASN A 273 12.69 15.53 14.94
CA ASN A 273 11.47 15.60 14.13
C ASN A 273 10.23 15.72 15.03
N THR A 274 9.97 16.91 15.54
CA THR A 274 8.78 17.21 16.36
C THR A 274 7.69 17.89 15.52
N ALA A 275 6.47 18.01 16.05
CA ALA A 275 5.42 18.77 15.38
C ALA A 275 5.81 20.24 15.08
N SER A 276 6.74 20.83 15.84
CA SER A 276 7.27 22.17 15.60
C SER A 276 8.50 22.20 14.67
N ILE A 277 9.11 21.05 14.37
CA ILE A 277 10.27 20.89 13.48
C ILE A 277 10.03 19.67 12.57
N PRO A 278 9.07 19.73 11.63
CA PRO A 278 8.75 18.58 10.79
C PRO A 278 9.89 18.23 9.83
N LEU A 279 10.06 16.93 9.59
CA LEU A 279 10.88 16.40 8.50
C LEU A 279 10.01 16.19 7.26
N ASP A 280 10.21 17.00 6.23
CA ASP A 280 9.33 17.01 5.06
C ASP A 280 10.11 16.78 3.76
N LEU A 281 9.60 15.90 2.92
CA LEU A 281 10.09 15.67 1.56
C LEU A 281 9.10 16.28 0.56
N THR A 282 9.53 17.28 -0.19
CA THR A 282 8.74 17.84 -1.29
C THR A 282 9.13 17.16 -2.59
N VAL A 283 8.18 16.51 -3.25
CA VAL A 283 8.40 15.75 -4.49
C VAL A 283 7.68 16.36 -5.68
N GLY A 284 8.28 16.17 -6.85
CA GLY A 284 7.73 16.54 -8.15
C GLY A 284 8.26 15.61 -9.24
N ALA A 285 7.50 15.44 -10.32
CA ALA A 285 7.86 14.60 -11.45
C ALA A 285 7.15 15.05 -12.73
N THR A 286 7.79 14.85 -13.87
CA THR A 286 7.16 14.88 -15.19
C THR A 286 7.37 13.53 -15.84
N PHE A 287 6.32 12.98 -16.44
CA PHE A 287 6.34 11.67 -17.06
C PHE A 287 6.37 11.76 -18.59
N ALA A 288 6.85 10.72 -19.26
CA ALA A 288 6.97 10.67 -20.71
C ALA A 288 5.61 10.78 -21.45
N ASN A 289 4.51 10.44 -20.77
CA ASN A 289 3.13 10.62 -21.26
C ASN A 289 2.59 12.05 -21.06
N GLY A 290 3.37 12.98 -20.50
CA GLY A 290 2.99 14.38 -20.28
C GLY A 290 2.34 14.69 -18.94
N GLU A 291 2.05 13.67 -18.12
CA GLU A 291 1.53 13.88 -16.76
C GLU A 291 2.57 14.58 -15.87
N THR A 292 2.10 15.44 -14.96
CA THR A 292 2.97 16.22 -14.07
C THR A 292 2.51 16.22 -12.62
N VAL A 293 3.48 16.12 -11.72
CA VAL A 293 3.32 16.23 -10.27
C VAL A 293 4.22 17.37 -9.81
N SER A 294 3.67 18.33 -9.07
CA SER A 294 4.45 19.47 -8.57
C SER A 294 4.17 19.73 -7.10
N ASN A 295 5.24 19.96 -6.33
CA ASN A 295 5.21 20.45 -4.96
C ASN A 295 4.35 19.61 -3.99
N LYS A 296 4.35 18.28 -4.13
CA LYS A 296 3.63 17.41 -3.20
C LYS A 296 4.49 17.19 -1.96
N LYS A 297 3.99 17.63 -0.81
CA LYS A 297 4.67 17.54 0.48
C LYS A 297 4.35 16.21 1.14
N LEU A 298 5.39 15.45 1.50
CA LEU A 298 5.32 14.20 2.24
C LEU A 298 5.95 14.43 3.61
N SER A 299 5.12 14.49 4.65
CA SER A 299 5.60 14.62 6.03
C SER A 299 6.06 13.27 6.55
N LEU A 300 7.35 13.17 6.86
CA LEU A 300 7.96 11.92 7.27
C LEU A 300 7.83 11.78 8.80
N ALA A 301 7.09 10.77 9.28
CA ALA A 301 6.96 10.49 10.70
C ALA A 301 8.11 9.61 11.19
N VAL A 302 8.94 10.10 12.11
CA VAL A 302 10.08 9.33 12.62
C VAL A 302 9.79 8.88 14.04
N ALA A 303 10.02 7.59 14.33
CA ALA A 303 9.85 7.05 15.69
C ALA A 303 10.70 7.83 16.70
N ASN A 304 10.14 8.07 17.89
CA ASN A 304 10.76 8.89 18.95
C ASN A 304 11.17 10.31 18.51
N ASN A 305 10.64 10.79 17.38
CA ASN A 305 10.97 12.11 16.83
C ASN A 305 12.47 12.28 16.53
N GLU A 306 13.22 11.22 16.21
CA GLU A 306 14.66 11.33 15.94
C GLU A 306 15.16 10.32 14.88
N LEU A 307 15.91 10.79 13.88
CA LEU A 307 16.69 9.90 13.01
C LEU A 307 17.84 9.31 13.82
N LYS A 308 17.86 7.98 13.96
CA LYS A 308 18.91 7.31 14.71
C LYS A 308 20.27 7.56 14.03
N PRO A 309 21.31 7.97 14.78
CA PRO A 309 22.70 7.93 14.31
C PRO A 309 23.03 6.57 13.69
N ASN A 310 24.04 6.48 12.83
CA ASN A 310 24.51 5.23 12.20
C ASN A 310 23.51 4.45 11.33
N THR A 311 22.32 5.00 11.08
CA THR A 311 21.23 4.31 10.37
C THR A 311 21.01 4.88 8.96
N SER A 312 20.86 4.00 7.97
CA SER A 312 20.43 4.34 6.61
C SER A 312 18.92 4.19 6.48
N TYR A 313 18.27 5.24 5.96
CA TYR A 313 16.84 5.32 5.71
C TYR A 313 16.57 5.35 4.21
N LEU A 314 15.45 4.74 3.82
CA LEU A 314 14.92 4.79 2.47
C LEU A 314 13.52 5.41 2.50
N CYS A 315 13.30 6.42 1.67
CA CYS A 315 11.96 6.90 1.33
C CYS A 315 11.63 6.40 -0.09
N SER A 316 10.73 5.43 -0.21
CA SER A 316 10.22 4.95 -1.49
C SER A 316 8.98 5.75 -1.87
N VAL A 317 8.99 6.40 -3.03
CA VAL A 317 7.93 7.27 -3.57
C VAL A 317 7.37 6.60 -4.81
N LYS A 318 6.24 5.93 -4.66
CA LYS A 318 5.57 5.21 -5.74
C LYS A 318 4.44 6.04 -6.32
N PHE A 319 4.40 6.17 -7.64
CA PHE A 319 3.32 6.82 -8.37
C PHE A 319 2.40 5.74 -8.93
N LYS A 320 1.14 5.76 -8.53
CA LYS A 320 0.15 4.74 -8.87
C LYS A 320 -1.10 5.37 -9.47
N SER A 321 -1.80 4.60 -10.31
CA SER A 321 -3.20 4.87 -10.65
C SER A 321 -4.03 4.92 -9.38
N SER A 322 -4.80 5.99 -9.20
CA SER A 322 -5.88 6.05 -8.20
C SER A 322 -7.18 5.44 -8.74
N VAL A 323 -7.22 5.13 -10.04
CA VAL A 323 -8.31 4.37 -10.67
C VAL A 323 -8.17 2.90 -10.32
N ILE A 324 -9.20 2.36 -9.68
CA ILE A 324 -9.29 0.94 -9.32
C ILE A 324 -9.85 0.19 -10.53
N ASP A 325 -9.05 -0.73 -11.07
CA ASP A 325 -9.55 -1.72 -12.02
C ASP A 325 -10.39 -2.75 -11.27
N ILE A 326 -11.69 -2.81 -11.57
CA ILE A 326 -12.64 -3.65 -10.83
C ILE A 326 -12.76 -5.05 -11.43
N GLU A 327 -12.05 -5.33 -12.51
CA GLU A 327 -12.03 -6.65 -13.11
C GLU A 327 -11.39 -7.67 -12.18
N GLY A 328 -12.13 -8.74 -11.90
CA GLY A 328 -11.59 -9.92 -11.24
C GLY A 328 -11.06 -10.94 -12.24
N ASN A 329 -10.44 -11.99 -11.72
CA ASN A 329 -9.96 -13.12 -12.51
C ASN A 329 -10.27 -14.45 -11.78
N GLU A 330 -10.01 -15.58 -12.43
CA GLU A 330 -10.35 -16.89 -11.85
C GLU A 330 -9.50 -17.26 -10.62
N ILE A 331 -8.31 -16.68 -10.48
CA ILE A 331 -7.36 -16.95 -9.38
C ILE A 331 -7.70 -16.11 -8.16
N ASP A 332 -7.88 -14.80 -8.34
CA ASP A 332 -8.11 -13.81 -7.28
C ASP A 332 -9.61 -13.58 -7.00
N GLY A 333 -10.48 -14.25 -7.76
CA GLY A 333 -11.92 -14.12 -7.71
C GLY A 333 -12.45 -12.85 -8.36
N TYR A 334 -13.74 -12.58 -8.11
CA TYR A 334 -14.47 -11.42 -8.65
C TYR A 334 -14.93 -10.50 -7.51
N PRO A 335 -14.02 -9.75 -6.86
CA PRO A 335 -14.31 -8.99 -5.63
C PRO A 335 -15.37 -7.90 -5.83
N TYR A 336 -15.55 -7.42 -7.06
CA TYR A 336 -16.58 -6.44 -7.42
C TYR A 336 -17.65 -7.03 -8.35
N GLY A 337 -17.61 -8.35 -8.59
CA GLY A 337 -18.49 -9.02 -9.55
C GLY A 337 -18.10 -8.74 -11.01
N GLY A 338 -19.04 -8.23 -11.81
CA GLY A 338 -18.86 -7.96 -13.23
C GLY A 338 -19.98 -8.52 -14.11
N GLY A 339 -19.77 -8.52 -15.43
CA GLY A 339 -20.84 -8.86 -16.37
C GLY A 339 -21.80 -7.69 -16.52
N ASN A 340 -23.04 -7.83 -16.03
CA ASN A 340 -24.03 -6.75 -16.07
C ASN A 340 -24.20 -6.00 -14.73
N CYS A 341 -23.58 -6.48 -13.64
CA CYS A 341 -23.67 -5.85 -12.34
C CYS A 341 -22.30 -5.76 -11.66
N TRP A 342 -21.93 -4.55 -11.24
CA TRP A 342 -20.74 -4.25 -10.45
C TRP A 342 -21.15 -3.86 -9.03
N VAL A 343 -20.59 -4.54 -8.04
CA VAL A 343 -20.87 -4.31 -6.62
C VAL A 343 -19.70 -3.58 -5.99
N ILE A 344 -19.91 -2.34 -5.56
CA ILE A 344 -18.86 -1.46 -5.09
C ILE A 344 -19.10 -1.11 -3.62
N SER A 345 -18.12 -1.36 -2.73
CA SER A 345 -18.21 -0.88 -1.35
C SER A 345 -17.96 0.64 -1.30
N LYS A 346 -18.74 1.34 -0.47
CA LYS A 346 -18.60 2.78 -0.27
C LYS A 346 -17.25 3.13 0.33
N ASN A 347 -16.72 4.29 -0.05
CA ASN A 347 -15.58 4.90 0.64
C ASN A 347 -16.08 6.12 1.42
N ASN A 348 -15.91 6.14 2.74
CA ASN A 348 -16.41 7.25 3.58
C ASN A 348 -15.53 8.51 3.54
N THR A 349 -14.34 8.43 2.96
CA THR A 349 -13.31 9.47 3.09
C THR A 349 -13.09 10.29 1.83
N LYS A 350 -13.30 9.69 0.66
CA LYS A 350 -13.08 10.33 -0.64
C LYS A 350 -13.94 9.72 -1.72
N ASP A 351 -14.12 10.49 -2.78
CA ASP A 351 -14.56 9.97 -4.07
C ASP A 351 -13.54 8.94 -4.58
N VAL A 352 -14.02 7.87 -5.22
CA VAL A 352 -13.15 6.81 -5.75
C VAL A 352 -13.50 6.54 -7.21
N LYS A 353 -12.47 6.50 -8.06
CA LYS A 353 -12.60 6.26 -9.50
C LYS A 353 -12.38 4.78 -9.80
N TYR A 354 -13.25 4.20 -10.62
CA TYR A 354 -13.26 2.78 -10.99
C TYR A 354 -13.25 2.63 -12.50
N SER A 355 -12.63 1.57 -13.01
CA SER A 355 -12.60 1.25 -14.44
C SER A 355 -12.81 -0.24 -14.71
N PHE A 356 -13.44 -0.55 -15.84
CA PHE A 356 -13.60 -1.92 -16.37
C PHE A 356 -13.62 -1.91 -17.91
N ILE A 357 -13.36 -3.05 -18.55
CA ILE A 357 -13.46 -3.22 -20.00
C ILE A 357 -14.95 -3.25 -20.38
N ALA A 358 -15.34 -2.39 -21.32
CA ALA A 358 -16.72 -2.27 -21.74
C ALA A 358 -17.07 -3.39 -22.75
N VAL A 359 -17.68 -4.46 -22.26
CA VAL A 359 -18.21 -5.60 -23.05
C VAL A 359 -19.67 -5.88 -22.72
N GLU A 360 -20.36 -6.57 -23.63
CA GLU A 360 -21.79 -6.88 -23.49
C GLU A 360 -22.02 -8.07 -22.56
N GLY A 361 -22.35 -7.79 -21.30
CA GLY A 361 -22.58 -8.83 -20.28
C GLY A 361 -21.31 -9.61 -19.99
N ARG A 362 -21.38 -10.94 -19.99
CA ARG A 362 -20.21 -11.81 -19.80
C ARG A 362 -19.75 -12.44 -21.12
N THR A 363 -19.68 -11.63 -22.16
CA THR A 363 -19.17 -12.02 -23.47
C THR A 363 -17.84 -11.30 -23.74
N ASP A 364 -17.15 -11.71 -24.80
CA ASP A 364 -15.99 -10.96 -25.33
C ASP A 364 -16.40 -9.90 -26.37
N ASP A 365 -17.71 -9.72 -26.57
CA ASP A 365 -18.21 -8.78 -27.57
C ASP A 365 -18.06 -7.35 -27.07
N ARG A 366 -17.42 -6.52 -27.89
CA ARG A 366 -17.34 -5.08 -27.66
C ARG A 366 -18.74 -4.48 -27.67
N VAL A 367 -18.92 -3.44 -26.89
CA VAL A 367 -20.18 -2.69 -26.85
C VAL A 367 -20.56 -2.17 -28.23
N GLY A 368 -21.84 -2.36 -28.59
CA GLY A 368 -22.37 -1.98 -29.90
C GLY A 368 -22.40 -3.12 -30.90
N THR A 369 -21.92 -4.31 -30.52
CA THR A 369 -21.99 -5.52 -31.35
C THR A 369 -23.44 -5.96 -31.54
N THR A 370 -24.22 -6.07 -30.46
CA THR A 370 -25.64 -6.46 -30.56
C THR A 370 -26.48 -5.36 -31.20
N VAL A 371 -26.24 -4.10 -30.79
CA VAL A 371 -27.11 -2.98 -31.19
C VAL A 371 -26.83 -2.47 -32.60
N GLY A 372 -25.58 -2.60 -33.06
CA GLY A 372 -25.07 -1.90 -34.22
C GLY A 372 -24.84 -0.42 -33.92
N GLY A 373 -23.58 0.00 -33.84
CA GLY A 373 -23.21 1.40 -33.65
C GLY A 373 -21.75 1.55 -33.21
N THR A 374 -21.17 2.72 -33.42
CA THR A 374 -19.81 3.03 -32.95
C THR A 374 -19.88 3.74 -31.60
N PRO A 375 -19.45 3.11 -30.51
CA PRO A 375 -19.37 3.75 -29.19
C PRO A 375 -18.58 5.05 -29.23
N ASN A 376 -19.12 6.14 -28.68
CA ASN A 376 -18.46 7.44 -28.68
C ASN A 376 -18.62 8.25 -27.38
N SER A 377 -19.49 7.82 -26.47
CA SER A 377 -19.73 8.52 -25.21
C SER A 377 -20.30 7.56 -24.17
N ALA A 378 -20.34 8.00 -22.91
CA ALA A 378 -21.00 7.28 -21.83
C ALA A 378 -21.72 8.25 -20.89
N GLY A 379 -22.57 7.73 -20.02
CA GLY A 379 -23.27 8.53 -19.03
C GLY A 379 -24.14 7.72 -18.09
N VAL A 380 -24.57 8.35 -17.01
CA VAL A 380 -25.62 7.83 -16.13
C VAL A 380 -26.96 7.83 -16.87
N VAL A 381 -27.68 6.73 -16.79
CA VAL A 381 -29.06 6.57 -17.28
C VAL A 381 -30.04 6.95 -16.16
N TRP A 382 -29.85 6.37 -14.98
CA TRP A 382 -30.54 6.73 -13.75
C TRP A 382 -29.68 6.37 -12.55
N GLN A 383 -29.91 7.02 -11.41
CA GLN A 383 -29.27 6.70 -10.14
C GLN A 383 -30.18 7.11 -8.97
N MET A 384 -30.17 6.30 -7.92
CA MET A 384 -30.92 6.56 -6.69
C MET A 384 -30.07 6.22 -5.47
N ASP A 385 -30.26 6.95 -4.38
CA ASP A 385 -29.65 6.64 -3.08
C ASP A 385 -30.26 5.37 -2.46
N ARG A 386 -29.71 4.94 -1.32
CA ARG A 386 -30.23 3.77 -0.58
C ARG A 386 -31.70 3.89 -0.14
N TYR A 387 -32.24 5.09 -0.09
CA TYR A 387 -33.62 5.38 0.31
C TYR A 387 -34.54 5.52 -0.91
N ASN A 388 -34.05 5.14 -2.09
CA ASN A 388 -34.78 5.18 -3.36
C ASN A 388 -35.12 6.61 -3.84
N ASN A 389 -34.42 7.63 -3.35
CA ASN A 389 -34.53 8.99 -3.85
C ASN A 389 -33.63 9.18 -5.06
N THR A 390 -34.09 9.93 -6.07
CA THR A 390 -33.22 10.34 -7.20
C THR A 390 -32.06 11.18 -6.68
N THR A 391 -30.84 10.87 -7.14
CA THR A 391 -29.64 11.62 -6.78
C THR A 391 -28.79 11.97 -8.01
N THR A 392 -27.75 12.79 -7.81
CA THR A 392 -26.77 13.17 -8.84
C THR A 392 -25.32 12.96 -8.41
N ASP A 393 -25.08 12.56 -7.15
CA ASP A 393 -23.75 12.46 -6.56
C ASP A 393 -23.27 11.04 -6.27
N LEU A 394 -24.13 10.02 -6.43
CA LEU A 394 -23.75 8.60 -6.27
C LEU A 394 -22.72 8.19 -7.32
N ILE A 395 -23.02 8.39 -8.61
CA ILE A 395 -22.11 8.15 -9.74
C ILE A 395 -21.85 9.45 -10.49
N LYS A 396 -20.57 9.77 -10.68
CA LYS A 396 -20.04 10.97 -11.33
C LYS A 396 -19.07 10.59 -12.44
N ASN A 397 -18.76 11.55 -13.32
CA ASN A 397 -17.65 11.48 -14.29
C ASN A 397 -17.60 10.17 -15.11
N VAL A 398 -18.73 9.74 -15.66
CA VAL A 398 -18.80 8.52 -16.49
C VAL A 398 -18.22 8.81 -17.87
N VAL A 399 -17.16 8.10 -18.24
CA VAL A 399 -16.41 8.27 -19.48
C VAL A 399 -16.18 6.91 -20.14
N TYR A 400 -16.24 6.87 -21.47
CA TYR A 400 -15.81 5.72 -22.26
C TYR A 400 -14.63 6.11 -23.15
N ASP A 401 -13.53 5.36 -23.02
CA ASP A 401 -12.36 5.49 -23.87
C ASP A 401 -12.35 4.38 -24.93
N SER A 402 -12.62 4.78 -26.18
CA SER A 402 -12.65 3.87 -27.33
C SER A 402 -11.29 3.25 -27.69
N SER A 403 -10.18 3.89 -27.31
CA SER A 403 -8.83 3.43 -27.65
C SER A 403 -8.44 2.21 -26.80
N THR A 404 -8.82 2.22 -25.53
CA THR A 404 -8.57 1.15 -24.55
C THR A 404 -9.79 0.25 -24.33
N ASN A 405 -10.95 0.60 -24.89
CA ASN A 405 -12.26 -0.02 -24.64
C ASN A 405 -12.65 -0.06 -23.16
N ARG A 406 -12.32 1.00 -22.41
CA ARG A 406 -12.60 1.06 -20.98
C ARG A 406 -13.69 2.06 -20.65
N MET A 407 -14.57 1.65 -19.75
CA MET A 407 -15.47 2.52 -19.02
C MET A 407 -14.76 2.98 -17.75
N THR A 408 -14.95 4.25 -17.38
CA THR A 408 -14.47 4.80 -16.12
C THR A 408 -15.57 5.64 -15.48
N PHE A 409 -15.73 5.54 -14.16
CA PHE A 409 -16.71 6.31 -13.41
C PHE A 409 -16.22 6.58 -11.98
N THR A 410 -16.79 7.58 -11.31
CA THR A 410 -16.45 7.94 -9.94
C THR A 410 -17.64 7.67 -9.02
N VAL A 411 -17.43 6.97 -7.91
CA VAL A 411 -18.41 6.82 -6.83
C VAL A 411 -18.20 7.94 -5.82
N GLY A 412 -19.29 8.61 -5.43
CA GLY A 412 -19.28 9.67 -4.43
C GLY A 412 -18.91 9.19 -3.03
N SER A 413 -18.13 9.98 -2.30
CA SER A 413 -17.77 9.70 -0.91
C SER A 413 -19.01 9.49 -0.03
N GLY A 414 -19.03 8.41 0.73
CA GLY A 414 -20.09 8.06 1.69
C GLY A 414 -21.42 7.63 1.06
N GLN A 415 -21.51 7.57 -0.26
CA GLN A 415 -22.75 7.26 -0.97
C GLN A 415 -23.01 5.76 -1.01
N THR A 416 -24.28 5.38 -0.92
CA THR A 416 -24.79 4.04 -1.22
C THR A 416 -26.06 4.16 -2.04
N GLY A 417 -26.29 3.21 -2.94
CA GLY A 417 -27.38 3.33 -3.89
C GLY A 417 -27.25 2.39 -5.08
N ASN A 418 -28.15 2.57 -6.03
CA ASN A 418 -28.16 1.84 -7.29
C ASN A 418 -28.11 2.83 -8.45
N ALA A 419 -27.38 2.48 -9.50
CA ALA A 419 -27.33 3.26 -10.72
C ALA A 419 -27.26 2.38 -11.96
N ILE A 420 -27.73 2.91 -13.08
CA ILE A 420 -27.45 2.37 -14.39
C ILE A 420 -26.57 3.35 -15.14
N ILE A 421 -25.44 2.88 -15.63
CA ILE A 421 -24.56 3.62 -16.53
C ILE A 421 -24.56 2.95 -17.90
N ALA A 422 -24.33 3.72 -18.95
CA ALA A 422 -24.41 3.24 -20.31
C ALA A 422 -23.36 3.87 -21.22
N VAL A 423 -22.93 3.09 -22.21
CA VAL A 423 -22.17 3.55 -23.37
C VAL A 423 -23.15 3.82 -24.52
N LYS A 424 -22.87 4.87 -25.30
CA LYS A 424 -23.78 5.41 -26.31
C LYS A 424 -23.09 5.64 -27.66
N ALA A 425 -23.89 5.59 -28.72
CA ALA A 425 -23.59 6.19 -30.02
C ALA A 425 -24.52 7.39 -30.21
N GLY A 426 -24.04 8.60 -29.92
CA GLY A 426 -24.91 9.77 -29.87
C GLY A 426 -25.94 9.65 -28.74
N SER A 427 -27.23 9.71 -29.05
CA SER A 427 -28.30 9.54 -28.06
C SER A 427 -28.72 8.08 -27.83
N THR A 428 -28.28 7.15 -28.69
CA THR A 428 -28.67 5.74 -28.60
C THR A 428 -27.78 5.02 -27.61
N ILE A 429 -28.38 4.38 -26.61
CA ILE A 429 -27.68 3.47 -25.70
C ILE A 429 -27.35 2.18 -26.46
N LEU A 430 -26.08 1.77 -26.36
CA LEU A 430 -25.58 0.54 -26.97
C LEU A 430 -25.54 -0.62 -25.96
N TRP A 431 -25.18 -0.32 -24.71
CA TRP A 431 -25.22 -1.26 -23.61
C TRP A 431 -25.22 -0.51 -22.27
N SER A 432 -25.73 -1.16 -21.22
CA SER A 432 -25.87 -0.59 -19.88
C SER A 432 -25.54 -1.62 -18.80
N TRP A 433 -25.01 -1.13 -17.68
CA TRP A 433 -24.59 -1.91 -16.52
C TRP A 433 -25.19 -1.34 -15.25
N HIS A 434 -25.54 -2.24 -14.33
CA HIS A 434 -25.94 -1.91 -12.97
C HIS A 434 -24.73 -1.69 -12.08
N ILE A 435 -24.63 -0.51 -11.48
CA ILE A 435 -23.66 -0.20 -10.43
C ILE A 435 -24.40 -0.20 -9.10
N TRP A 436 -24.02 -1.13 -8.22
CA TRP A 436 -24.64 -1.35 -6.92
C TRP A 436 -23.64 -0.96 -5.84
N VAL A 437 -23.83 0.23 -5.24
CA VAL A 437 -22.93 0.76 -4.22
C VAL A 437 -23.47 0.40 -2.84
N VAL A 438 -22.71 -0.39 -2.10
CA VAL A 438 -23.10 -1.00 -0.81
C VAL A 438 -22.20 -0.52 0.33
N ASP A 439 -22.63 -0.73 1.58
CA ASP A 439 -21.78 -0.46 2.74
C ASP A 439 -20.55 -1.39 2.75
N ASP A 440 -20.74 -2.66 2.43
CA ASP A 440 -19.72 -3.71 2.38
C ASP A 440 -20.08 -4.73 1.28
N ASN A 441 -19.10 -5.13 0.47
CA ASN A 441 -19.25 -6.11 -0.62
C ASN A 441 -18.75 -7.51 -0.24
N SER A 442 -18.36 -7.76 1.02
CA SER A 442 -17.85 -9.05 1.50
C SER A 442 -18.80 -10.24 1.25
N PHE A 443 -20.10 -9.99 1.11
CA PHE A 443 -21.11 -11.01 0.77
C PHE A 443 -20.90 -11.64 -0.62
N LEU A 444 -20.13 -11.00 -1.52
CA LEU A 444 -19.76 -11.61 -2.79
C LEU A 444 -18.76 -12.76 -2.64
N LEU A 445 -17.93 -12.72 -1.61
CA LEU A 445 -16.84 -13.68 -1.37
C LEU A 445 -17.15 -14.66 -0.24
N ASN A 446 -18.10 -14.30 0.64
CA ASN A 446 -18.55 -15.13 1.75
C ASN A 446 -20.02 -15.51 1.54
N PRO A 447 -20.30 -16.42 0.59
CA PRO A 447 -21.67 -16.80 0.27
C PRO A 447 -22.28 -17.61 1.42
N VAL A 448 -23.61 -17.64 1.52
CA VAL A 448 -24.29 -18.38 2.58
C VAL A 448 -24.39 -19.85 2.18
N ASP A 449 -23.44 -20.67 2.62
CA ASP A 449 -23.50 -22.12 2.53
C ASP A 449 -24.26 -22.70 3.73
N ASN A 450 -25.45 -23.25 3.48
CA ASN A 450 -26.30 -23.84 4.51
C ASN A 450 -26.09 -25.36 4.67
N GLY A 451 -25.08 -25.97 4.03
CA GLY A 451 -24.71 -27.37 4.27
C GLY A 451 -25.71 -28.41 3.74
N TRP A 452 -26.53 -28.04 2.75
CA TRP A 452 -27.50 -28.93 2.09
C TRP A 452 -27.24 -29.02 0.59
N SER A 453 -27.76 -30.06 -0.07
CA SER A 453 -27.58 -30.31 -1.51
C SER A 453 -28.29 -29.31 -2.46
N GLY A 454 -28.58 -28.09 -1.99
CA GLY A 454 -29.19 -27.01 -2.78
C GLY A 454 -28.16 -25.96 -3.24
N GLY A 455 -28.63 -24.93 -3.96
CA GLY A 455 -27.77 -23.83 -4.42
C GLY A 455 -27.22 -22.99 -3.26
N ILE A 456 -26.02 -22.42 -3.45
CA ILE A 456 -25.41 -21.46 -2.53
C ILE A 456 -25.86 -20.05 -2.95
N PHE A 457 -26.62 -19.35 -2.11
CA PHE A 457 -27.24 -18.06 -2.45
C PHE A 457 -26.46 -16.85 -1.92
N MET A 458 -26.63 -15.71 -2.58
CA MET A 458 -26.31 -14.41 -2.00
C MET A 458 -27.18 -14.19 -0.77
N ASP A 459 -26.64 -13.51 0.23
CA ASP A 459 -27.37 -13.20 1.47
C ASP A 459 -28.54 -12.21 1.24
N ARG A 460 -28.55 -11.47 0.14
CA ARG A 460 -29.52 -10.40 -0.19
C ARG A 460 -29.98 -10.41 -1.65
N ASN A 461 -31.09 -9.72 -1.92
CA ASN A 461 -31.59 -9.51 -3.29
C ASN A 461 -30.63 -8.63 -4.09
N LEU A 462 -30.61 -8.82 -5.41
CA LEU A 462 -29.82 -7.98 -6.30
C LEU A 462 -30.26 -6.50 -6.20
N GLY A 463 -29.35 -5.61 -5.81
CA GLY A 463 -29.61 -4.19 -5.59
C GLY A 463 -30.12 -3.83 -4.18
N ALA A 464 -30.18 -4.77 -3.24
CA ALA A 464 -30.56 -4.52 -1.84
C ALA A 464 -29.40 -3.96 -0.99
N PHE A 465 -29.67 -3.42 0.20
CA PHE A 465 -28.61 -2.91 1.08
C PHE A 465 -28.39 -3.76 2.33
N ASN A 466 -29.32 -4.67 2.63
CA ASN A 466 -29.18 -5.64 3.70
C ASN A 466 -29.93 -6.95 3.38
N SER A 467 -29.72 -7.96 4.23
CA SER A 467 -30.35 -9.29 4.17
C SER A 467 -31.48 -9.47 5.18
N SER A 468 -31.98 -8.39 5.77
CA SER A 468 -33.07 -8.41 6.76
C SER A 468 -34.45 -8.54 6.09
N SER A 469 -35.54 -8.37 6.85
CA SER A 469 -36.92 -8.32 6.34
C SER A 469 -37.47 -6.89 6.18
N THR A 470 -36.59 -5.88 6.10
CA THR A 470 -36.98 -4.45 5.96
C THR A 470 -37.01 -3.99 4.50
N SER A 471 -37.53 -2.80 4.20
CA SER A 471 -37.59 -2.26 2.82
C SER A 471 -36.24 -2.23 2.10
N ASP A 472 -35.15 -2.01 2.83
CA ASP A 472 -33.77 -2.00 2.32
C ASP A 472 -33.32 -3.39 1.81
N SER A 473 -34.09 -4.46 2.07
CA SER A 473 -33.82 -5.83 1.62
C SER A 473 -34.47 -6.19 0.28
N TYR A 474 -35.40 -5.36 -0.22
CA TYR A 474 -36.23 -5.72 -1.38
C TYR A 474 -35.44 -5.78 -2.68
N GLY A 475 -34.47 -4.86 -2.85
CA GLY A 475 -33.63 -4.79 -4.04
C GLY A 475 -34.37 -4.20 -5.25
N LEU A 476 -33.94 -4.62 -6.44
CA LEU A 476 -34.50 -4.16 -7.72
C LEU A 476 -35.31 -5.26 -8.40
N TYR A 477 -36.17 -4.86 -9.32
CA TYR A 477 -37.07 -5.74 -10.06
C TYR A 477 -36.58 -5.92 -11.49
N TYR A 478 -36.66 -7.13 -12.01
CA TYR A 478 -36.22 -7.48 -13.35
C TYR A 478 -37.39 -8.09 -14.11
N GLN A 479 -37.49 -7.81 -15.41
CA GLN A 479 -38.32 -8.60 -16.32
C GLN A 479 -37.54 -9.85 -16.72
N TRP A 480 -38.20 -11.00 -16.80
CA TRP A 480 -37.49 -12.27 -16.96
C TRP A 480 -36.67 -12.30 -18.26
N GLY A 481 -35.39 -12.65 -18.18
CA GLY A 481 -34.48 -12.65 -19.33
C GLY A 481 -33.79 -11.31 -19.60
N ARG A 482 -34.16 -10.23 -18.90
CA ARG A 482 -33.62 -8.88 -19.12
C ARG A 482 -32.57 -8.51 -18.06
N LYS A 483 -31.43 -7.97 -18.50
CA LYS A 483 -30.35 -7.53 -17.60
C LYS A 483 -30.61 -6.23 -16.85
N ASP A 484 -31.50 -5.38 -17.35
CA ASP A 484 -31.69 -4.02 -16.83
C ASP A 484 -32.74 -4.01 -15.71
N PRO A 485 -32.39 -3.52 -14.50
CA PRO A 485 -33.31 -3.42 -13.39
C PRO A 485 -34.27 -2.23 -13.48
N PHE A 486 -35.35 -2.37 -12.74
CA PHE A 486 -36.30 -1.32 -12.38
C PHE A 486 -36.35 -1.13 -10.87
N SER A 487 -36.51 0.11 -10.43
CA SER A 487 -36.97 0.38 -9.06
C SER A 487 -38.50 0.38 -9.01
N THR A 488 -39.04 0.60 -7.82
CA THR A 488 -40.46 0.88 -7.61
C THR A 488 -40.91 2.17 -8.33
N HIS A 489 -40.01 3.06 -8.75
CA HIS A 489 -40.35 4.28 -9.49
C HIS A 489 -40.21 4.05 -11.01
N ILE A 490 -41.25 3.47 -11.62
CA ILE A 490 -41.29 3.25 -13.07
C ILE A 490 -41.67 4.56 -13.78
N GLY A 491 -40.72 5.13 -14.52
CA GLY A 491 -40.94 6.37 -15.26
C GLY A 491 -41.65 6.19 -16.60
N ASN A 492 -41.20 5.23 -17.41
CA ASN A 492 -41.71 5.00 -18.76
C ASN A 492 -42.31 3.60 -18.88
N ILE A 493 -43.54 3.53 -19.39
CA ILE A 493 -44.27 2.28 -19.58
C ILE A 493 -44.62 2.13 -21.07
N SER A 494 -44.35 0.95 -21.62
CA SER A 494 -44.85 0.51 -22.93
C SER A 494 -45.91 -0.57 -22.71
N SER A 495 -47.08 -0.44 -23.36
CA SER A 495 -48.07 -1.52 -23.40
C SER A 495 -47.84 -2.49 -24.57
N THR A 496 -46.87 -2.20 -25.44
CA THR A 496 -46.52 -3.01 -26.60
C THR A 496 -45.20 -3.74 -26.34
N PRO A 497 -45.13 -5.06 -26.58
CA PRO A 497 -43.87 -5.79 -26.58
C PRO A 497 -42.83 -5.15 -27.51
N LEU A 498 -41.58 -5.10 -27.08
CA LEU A 498 -40.47 -4.48 -27.81
C LEU A 498 -39.48 -5.53 -28.31
N THR A 499 -38.70 -5.24 -29.35
CA THR A 499 -37.57 -6.12 -29.69
C THR A 499 -36.52 -6.11 -28.57
N ILE A 500 -35.73 -7.17 -28.44
CA ILE A 500 -34.61 -7.21 -27.47
C ILE A 500 -33.70 -5.99 -27.70
N LEU A 501 -33.42 -5.67 -28.96
CA LEU A 501 -32.66 -4.50 -29.37
C LEU A 501 -33.23 -3.18 -28.84
N GLU A 502 -34.53 -2.96 -28.98
CA GLU A 502 -35.19 -1.75 -28.47
C GLU A 502 -35.12 -1.66 -26.94
N THR A 503 -35.17 -2.77 -26.22
CA THR A 503 -35.04 -2.76 -24.76
C THR A 503 -33.63 -2.47 -24.27
N ILE A 504 -32.59 -2.84 -25.04
CA ILE A 504 -31.20 -2.43 -24.78
C ILE A 504 -31.04 -0.93 -25.00
N LYS A 505 -31.63 -0.41 -26.09
CA LYS A 505 -31.61 1.04 -26.39
C LYS A 505 -32.39 1.86 -25.35
N ASN A 506 -33.37 1.25 -24.68
CA ASN A 506 -34.28 1.89 -23.74
C ASN A 506 -34.36 1.14 -22.40
N PRO A 507 -33.28 1.09 -21.61
CA PRO A 507 -33.19 0.30 -20.37
C PRO A 507 -34.19 0.74 -19.29
N THR A 508 -34.79 1.94 -19.39
CA THR A 508 -35.77 2.48 -18.42
C THR A 508 -37.23 2.21 -18.78
N VAL A 509 -37.51 1.65 -19.97
CA VAL A 509 -38.89 1.36 -20.38
C VAL A 509 -39.32 0.02 -19.81
N PHE A 510 -40.30 0.05 -18.90
CA PHE A 510 -40.98 -1.15 -18.42
C PHE A 510 -42.07 -1.53 -19.42
N VAL A 511 -42.11 -2.80 -19.83
CA VAL A 511 -43.14 -3.27 -20.76
C VAL A 511 -44.28 -3.91 -19.97
N ALA A 512 -45.37 -3.17 -19.79
CA ALA A 512 -46.60 -3.59 -19.14
C ALA A 512 -47.43 -4.47 -20.09
N SER A 513 -46.98 -5.71 -20.27
CA SER A 513 -47.62 -6.75 -21.07
C SER A 513 -47.25 -8.12 -20.49
N SER A 514 -47.97 -9.19 -20.86
CA SER A 514 -47.60 -10.56 -20.47
C SER A 514 -46.22 -10.95 -20.99
N LYS A 515 -45.87 -10.51 -22.20
CA LYS A 515 -44.52 -10.59 -22.76
C LYS A 515 -43.94 -9.20 -22.92
N TRP A 516 -42.72 -9.01 -22.42
CA TRP A 516 -42.01 -7.75 -22.62
C TRP A 516 -41.36 -7.66 -24.00
N TYR A 517 -41.06 -8.81 -24.62
CA TYR A 517 -40.37 -8.88 -25.91
C TYR A 517 -41.29 -9.32 -27.06
N SER A 518 -41.02 -8.86 -28.29
CA SER A 518 -41.73 -9.24 -29.52
C SER A 518 -41.03 -10.33 -30.34
N GLU A 519 -39.75 -10.59 -30.07
CA GLU A 519 -38.93 -11.62 -30.72
C GLU A 519 -37.92 -12.21 -29.73
N VAL A 520 -37.56 -13.49 -29.91
CA VAL A 520 -36.48 -14.14 -29.16
C VAL A 520 -35.32 -14.38 -30.11
N LEU A 521 -34.13 -13.97 -29.69
CA LEU A 521 -32.89 -14.43 -30.30
C LEU A 521 -32.54 -15.76 -29.65
N ASP A 522 -32.21 -16.75 -30.48
CA ASP A 522 -31.99 -18.15 -30.13
C ASP A 522 -31.26 -18.28 -28.78
N HIS A 523 -31.96 -18.80 -27.76
CA HIS A 523 -31.37 -19.18 -26.46
C HIS A 523 -30.68 -18.05 -25.64
N SER A 524 -30.80 -16.79 -26.06
CA SER A 524 -30.04 -15.69 -25.45
C SER A 524 -30.61 -15.19 -24.12
N LEU A 525 -31.90 -15.38 -23.86
CA LEU A 525 -32.52 -15.01 -22.58
C LEU A 525 -32.17 -16.05 -21.49
N TRP A 526 -32.56 -15.80 -20.24
CA TRP A 526 -32.29 -16.74 -19.15
C TRP A 526 -32.82 -18.13 -19.50
N ASN A 527 -32.10 -19.18 -19.15
CA ASN A 527 -32.52 -20.52 -19.51
C ASN A 527 -32.07 -21.55 -18.45
N TRP A 528 -32.46 -22.80 -18.69
CA TRP A 528 -32.36 -23.91 -17.76
C TRP A 528 -30.94 -24.41 -17.50
N ASP A 529 -29.92 -24.04 -18.29
CA ASP A 529 -28.54 -24.44 -18.01
C ASP A 529 -27.47 -23.48 -18.57
N VAL A 530 -26.80 -22.77 -17.67
CA VAL A 530 -25.66 -21.88 -17.97
C VAL A 530 -24.51 -22.63 -18.67
N LEU A 531 -24.37 -23.94 -18.43
CA LEU A 531 -23.27 -24.76 -18.94
C LEU A 531 -23.48 -25.19 -20.37
N TYR A 532 -24.72 -25.57 -20.71
CA TYR A 532 -25.07 -25.94 -22.08
C TYR A 532 -25.41 -24.73 -22.93
N ASP A 533 -25.68 -23.59 -22.31
CA ASP A 533 -26.15 -22.41 -22.99
C ASP A 533 -25.53 -21.11 -22.43
N PRO A 534 -24.23 -20.88 -22.67
CA PRO A 534 -23.53 -19.71 -22.17
C PRO A 534 -24.06 -18.40 -22.76
N LEU A 535 -24.91 -18.43 -23.79
CA LEU A 535 -25.49 -17.24 -24.39
C LEU A 535 -26.36 -16.47 -23.40
N MET A 536 -27.00 -17.14 -22.43
CA MET A 536 -27.76 -16.44 -21.38
C MET A 536 -26.90 -15.52 -20.51
N LEU A 537 -25.59 -15.79 -20.42
CA LEU A 537 -24.66 -14.97 -19.63
C LEU A 537 -24.52 -13.55 -20.18
N ARG A 538 -24.88 -13.31 -21.45
CA ARG A 538 -24.99 -11.96 -22.01
C ARG A 538 -26.03 -11.12 -21.25
N TYR A 539 -27.17 -11.71 -20.90
CA TYR A 539 -28.29 -10.99 -20.26
C TYR A 539 -28.51 -11.36 -18.80
N ASN A 540 -27.62 -12.14 -18.22
CA ASN A 540 -27.63 -12.46 -16.80
C ASN A 540 -27.39 -11.19 -15.96
N PRO A 541 -28.31 -10.77 -15.08
CA PRO A 541 -28.18 -9.55 -14.31
C PRO A 541 -27.23 -9.71 -13.11
N CYS A 542 -26.96 -10.95 -12.68
CA CYS A 542 -26.13 -11.18 -11.50
C CYS A 542 -24.68 -10.72 -11.75
N PRO A 543 -23.96 -10.33 -10.69
CA PRO A 543 -22.52 -10.08 -10.77
C PRO A 543 -21.75 -11.35 -11.17
N LYS A 544 -20.60 -11.22 -11.84
CA LYS A 544 -19.73 -12.36 -12.20
C LYS A 544 -19.35 -13.18 -10.96
N GLY A 545 -19.27 -14.51 -11.10
CA GLY A 545 -19.20 -15.45 -9.98
C GLY A 545 -20.57 -15.92 -9.46
N TRP A 546 -21.65 -15.25 -9.89
CA TRP A 546 -23.02 -15.56 -9.50
C TRP A 546 -23.94 -15.69 -10.71
N THR A 547 -25.12 -16.30 -10.57
CA THR A 547 -26.09 -16.48 -11.66
C THR A 547 -27.52 -16.45 -11.14
N VAL A 548 -28.49 -16.28 -12.04
CA VAL A 548 -29.92 -16.42 -11.73
C VAL A 548 -30.19 -17.88 -11.34
N PRO A 549 -30.95 -18.15 -10.26
CA PRO A 549 -31.24 -19.51 -9.79
C PRO A 549 -32.03 -20.33 -10.80
N GLN A 550 -31.76 -21.62 -10.86
CA GLN A 550 -32.61 -22.61 -11.51
C GLN A 550 -33.65 -23.16 -10.51
N GLY A 551 -34.70 -23.79 -11.01
CA GLY A 551 -35.71 -24.43 -10.18
C GLY A 551 -35.11 -25.49 -9.23
N SER A 552 -34.07 -26.19 -9.68
CA SER A 552 -33.31 -27.15 -8.87
C SER A 552 -32.67 -26.53 -7.63
N ASP A 553 -32.28 -25.24 -7.68
CA ASP A 553 -31.69 -24.55 -6.53
C ASP A 553 -32.72 -24.32 -5.42
N PHE A 554 -34.01 -24.25 -5.78
CA PHE A 554 -35.11 -24.05 -4.84
C PHE A 554 -35.74 -25.35 -4.33
N ASN A 555 -35.58 -26.48 -5.04
CA ASN A 555 -36.28 -27.74 -4.75
C ASN A 555 -36.16 -28.18 -3.29
N TYR A 556 -34.96 -28.13 -2.73
CA TYR A 556 -34.74 -28.55 -1.34
C TYR A 556 -35.47 -27.64 -0.35
N MET A 557 -35.37 -26.33 -0.54
CA MET A 557 -36.02 -25.31 0.26
C MET A 557 -37.54 -25.45 0.24
N VAL A 558 -38.13 -25.71 -0.93
CA VAL A 558 -39.56 -25.94 -1.08
C VAL A 558 -40.01 -27.22 -0.37
N SER A 559 -39.31 -28.33 -0.60
CA SER A 559 -39.68 -29.65 -0.07
C SER A 559 -39.59 -29.77 1.45
N SER A 560 -38.82 -28.91 2.11
CA SER A 560 -38.53 -28.97 3.55
C SER A 560 -39.13 -27.83 4.36
N SER A 561 -39.82 -26.90 3.69
CA SER A 561 -40.46 -25.75 4.32
C SER A 561 -41.73 -26.12 5.11
N THR A 562 -42.01 -25.34 6.15
CA THR A 562 -43.27 -25.36 6.89
C THR A 562 -43.78 -23.92 7.09
N SER A 563 -44.99 -23.77 7.64
CA SER A 563 -45.54 -22.46 7.98
C SER A 563 -44.71 -21.68 9.01
N ASP A 564 -43.88 -22.37 9.79
CA ASP A 564 -43.05 -21.78 10.84
C ASP A 564 -41.80 -21.09 10.27
N ASN A 565 -41.49 -21.33 8.98
CA ASN A 565 -40.45 -20.62 8.26
C ASN A 565 -40.85 -19.19 7.87
N PHE A 566 -42.07 -18.74 8.18
CA PHE A 566 -42.54 -17.40 7.81
C PHE A 566 -42.57 -16.47 9.01
N THR A 567 -42.01 -15.27 8.85
CA THR A 567 -42.14 -14.19 9.85
C THR A 567 -43.57 -13.63 9.85
N GLU A 568 -43.91 -12.83 10.86
CA GLU A 568 -45.20 -12.14 10.91
C GLU A 568 -45.38 -11.16 9.74
N GLU A 569 -44.27 -10.56 9.29
CA GLU A 569 -44.21 -9.64 8.15
C GLU A 569 -44.25 -10.37 6.80
N GLY A 570 -44.25 -11.71 6.79
CA GLY A 570 -44.36 -12.51 5.57
C GLY A 570 -43.03 -12.81 4.86
N ALA A 571 -41.89 -12.52 5.49
CA ALA A 571 -40.59 -12.96 4.98
C ALA A 571 -40.45 -14.48 5.18
N PHE A 572 -39.85 -15.15 4.20
CA PHE A 572 -39.50 -16.56 4.32
C PHE A 572 -38.06 -16.71 4.82
N VAL A 573 -37.89 -17.44 5.92
CA VAL A 573 -36.61 -17.66 6.59
C VAL A 573 -36.30 -19.14 6.59
N TYR A 574 -35.13 -19.48 6.04
CA TYR A 574 -34.65 -20.84 5.95
C TYR A 574 -33.19 -20.90 6.37
N SER A 575 -32.93 -21.53 7.54
CA SER A 575 -31.64 -21.41 8.23
C SER A 575 -31.29 -19.93 8.47
N THR A 576 -30.22 -19.44 7.86
CA THR A 576 -29.75 -18.04 7.94
C THR A 576 -30.16 -17.20 6.74
N LEU A 577 -30.73 -17.81 5.69
CA LEU A 577 -31.23 -17.10 4.52
C LEU A 577 -32.61 -16.52 4.76
N THR A 578 -32.77 -15.24 4.45
CA THR A 578 -34.05 -14.53 4.51
C THR A 578 -34.45 -14.01 3.13
N PHE A 579 -35.63 -14.41 2.69
CA PHE A 579 -36.30 -13.93 1.49
C PHE A 579 -37.41 -12.96 1.91
N PRO A 580 -37.19 -11.64 1.75
CA PRO A 580 -38.17 -10.64 2.16
C PRO A 580 -39.41 -10.66 1.26
N PRO A 581 -40.55 -10.14 1.74
CA PRO A 581 -41.77 -9.98 0.98
C PRO A 581 -41.67 -8.78 0.02
N ALA A 582 -40.75 -8.88 -0.95
CA ALA A 582 -40.37 -7.77 -1.82
C ALA A 582 -41.43 -7.40 -2.88
N GLY A 583 -42.57 -8.09 -2.94
CA GLY A 583 -43.63 -7.83 -3.92
C GLY A 583 -43.20 -8.06 -5.36
N ARG A 584 -43.96 -7.49 -6.30
CA ARG A 584 -43.67 -7.52 -7.74
C ARG A 584 -44.27 -6.32 -8.47
N ILE A 585 -43.74 -5.99 -9.63
CA ILE A 585 -44.36 -5.08 -10.59
C ILE A 585 -45.24 -5.90 -11.52
N GLY A 586 -46.53 -5.59 -11.54
CA GLY A 586 -47.55 -6.22 -12.37
C GLY A 586 -47.37 -5.94 -13.87
N ILE A 587 -47.94 -6.80 -14.70
CA ILE A 587 -48.01 -6.61 -16.17
C ILE A 587 -48.89 -5.41 -16.58
N ASN A 588 -49.57 -4.76 -15.64
CA ASN A 588 -50.26 -3.48 -15.82
C ASN A 588 -49.38 -2.28 -15.45
N GLY A 589 -48.14 -2.50 -15.02
CA GLY A 589 -47.21 -1.48 -14.51
C GLY A 589 -47.47 -1.07 -13.05
N GLY A 590 -48.47 -1.66 -12.38
CA GLY A 590 -48.76 -1.41 -10.97
C GLY A 590 -47.84 -2.18 -10.04
N ILE A 591 -47.47 -1.60 -8.90
CA ILE A 591 -46.72 -2.28 -7.85
C ILE A 591 -47.71 -3.09 -7.01
N HIS A 592 -47.45 -4.38 -6.84
CA HIS A 592 -48.28 -5.29 -6.05
C HIS A 592 -47.50 -5.75 -4.81
N ASP A 593 -48.01 -5.35 -3.64
CA ASP A 593 -47.48 -5.71 -2.31
C ASP A 593 -48.35 -6.77 -1.60
N ASP A 594 -49.47 -7.18 -2.21
CA ASP A 594 -50.49 -8.04 -1.61
C ASP A 594 -50.33 -9.51 -2.02
N ASN A 595 -49.66 -10.28 -1.15
CA ASN A 595 -49.71 -11.76 -1.11
C ASN A 595 -49.13 -12.54 -2.31
N SER A 596 -48.39 -11.91 -3.22
CA SER A 596 -47.74 -12.58 -4.35
C SER A 596 -46.27 -12.19 -4.50
N ASN A 597 -45.48 -12.59 -3.51
CA ASN A 597 -44.03 -12.46 -3.53
C ASN A 597 -43.43 -13.52 -4.46
N GLY A 598 -42.58 -13.10 -5.41
CA GLY A 598 -41.99 -13.99 -6.41
C GLY A 598 -40.49 -13.74 -6.56
N TYR A 599 -39.66 -14.78 -6.66
CA TYR A 599 -38.27 -14.66 -7.12
C TYR A 599 -38.10 -15.35 -8.45
N TRP A 600 -37.47 -14.69 -9.42
CA TRP A 600 -37.24 -15.29 -10.72
C TRP A 600 -36.32 -16.50 -10.63
N SER A 601 -36.63 -17.50 -11.46
CA SER A 601 -35.70 -18.54 -11.86
C SER A 601 -35.34 -18.39 -13.34
N ALA A 602 -34.19 -18.93 -13.74
CA ALA A 602 -33.73 -18.94 -15.11
C ALA A 602 -34.54 -19.89 -16.03
N ASN A 603 -35.37 -20.78 -15.51
CA ASN A 603 -36.18 -21.69 -16.33
C ASN A 603 -37.34 -20.97 -17.04
N SER A 604 -37.57 -21.25 -18.33
CA SER A 604 -38.78 -20.84 -19.08
C SER A 604 -39.52 -22.00 -19.71
N PHE A 605 -40.82 -21.79 -19.94
CA PHE A 605 -41.68 -22.67 -20.73
C PHE A 605 -42.06 -21.99 -22.06
N GLU A 606 -41.64 -22.59 -23.18
CA GLU A 606 -41.91 -22.12 -24.56
C GLU A 606 -41.63 -20.61 -24.82
N GLY A 607 -40.81 -19.99 -23.95
CA GLY A 607 -40.56 -18.55 -23.93
C GLY A 607 -41.74 -17.70 -23.42
N GLU A 608 -42.94 -18.24 -23.22
CA GLU A 608 -44.12 -17.43 -22.89
C GLU A 608 -44.27 -17.15 -21.39
N GLU A 609 -43.84 -18.10 -20.57
CA GLU A 609 -43.90 -18.05 -19.12
C GLU A 609 -42.55 -18.46 -18.51
N ALA A 610 -42.26 -17.95 -17.33
CA ALA A 610 -41.05 -18.24 -16.59
C ALA A 610 -41.32 -18.88 -15.23
N GLY A 611 -40.40 -19.75 -14.83
CA GLY A 611 -40.36 -20.32 -13.50
C GLY A 611 -40.04 -19.26 -12.46
N TYR A 612 -40.70 -19.34 -11.33
CA TYR A 612 -40.48 -18.45 -10.20
C TYR A 612 -40.77 -19.19 -8.89
N LEU A 613 -40.11 -18.72 -7.84
CA LEU A 613 -40.40 -19.13 -6.46
C LEU A 613 -41.49 -18.21 -5.91
N GLU A 614 -42.63 -18.75 -5.49
CA GLU A 614 -43.71 -17.98 -4.89
C GLU A 614 -43.79 -18.17 -3.38
N PHE A 615 -44.15 -17.12 -2.66
CA PHE A 615 -44.64 -17.20 -1.29
C PHE A 615 -46.08 -16.74 -1.20
N SER A 616 -46.97 -17.66 -0.84
CA SER A 616 -48.40 -17.37 -0.68
C SER A 616 -48.97 -18.18 0.48
N ASN A 617 -49.82 -17.55 1.31
CA ASN A 617 -50.52 -18.21 2.43
C ASN A 617 -49.62 -19.00 3.41
N LYS A 618 -48.45 -18.45 3.78
CA LYS A 618 -47.42 -19.14 4.59
C LYS A 618 -46.96 -20.47 4.00
N LYS A 619 -46.95 -20.56 2.67
CA LYS A 619 -46.38 -21.65 1.89
C LYS A 619 -45.42 -21.07 0.87
N ILE A 620 -44.40 -21.84 0.57
CA ILE A 620 -43.49 -21.59 -0.53
C ILE A 620 -43.81 -22.63 -1.60
N ASN A 621 -44.01 -22.17 -2.82
CA ASN A 621 -44.27 -23.03 -3.96
C ASN A 621 -43.22 -22.73 -5.02
N TRP A 622 -42.64 -23.78 -5.57
CA TRP A 622 -41.93 -23.69 -6.83
C TRP A 622 -42.91 -24.07 -7.94
N PHE A 623 -43.17 -23.13 -8.84
CA PHE A 623 -44.03 -23.40 -9.99
C PHE A 623 -43.19 -23.93 -11.16
N TYR A 624 -43.32 -25.24 -11.40
CA TYR A 624 -42.77 -25.94 -12.56
C TYR A 624 -43.74 -25.89 -13.73
N GLY A 625 -43.23 -25.66 -14.94
CA GLY A 625 -44.01 -25.52 -16.17
C GLY A 625 -44.98 -26.69 -16.43
N GLY A 626 -46.26 -26.35 -16.40
CA GLY A 626 -47.42 -27.14 -16.82
C GLY A 626 -48.65 -26.26 -17.10
N GLY A 627 -48.42 -24.98 -17.42
CA GLY A 627 -49.45 -23.92 -17.52
C GLY A 627 -49.61 -23.05 -16.27
N GLU A 628 -48.67 -23.10 -15.33
CA GLU A 628 -48.67 -22.34 -14.07
C GLU A 628 -47.43 -21.44 -13.91
N GLY A 629 -46.80 -20.99 -15.01
CA GLY A 629 -45.67 -20.05 -14.94
C GLY A 629 -46.13 -18.60 -14.79
N ALA A 630 -45.22 -17.70 -14.38
CA ALA A 630 -45.51 -16.27 -14.38
C ALA A 630 -45.21 -15.67 -15.76
N ALA A 631 -46.07 -14.73 -16.18
CA ALA A 631 -45.85 -13.97 -17.40
C ALA A 631 -44.47 -13.26 -17.35
N VAL A 632 -43.64 -13.45 -18.37
CA VAL A 632 -42.25 -12.95 -18.38
C VAL A 632 -42.14 -11.43 -18.26
N GLY A 633 -43.22 -10.70 -18.55
CA GLY A 633 -43.31 -9.25 -18.39
C GLY A 633 -43.49 -8.74 -16.95
N TYR A 634 -43.74 -9.60 -15.95
CA TYR A 634 -43.70 -9.19 -14.55
C TYR A 634 -42.31 -8.65 -14.18
N GLY A 635 -42.25 -7.67 -13.27
CA GLY A 635 -41.01 -7.28 -12.60
C GLY A 635 -40.89 -8.01 -11.27
N MET A 636 -39.94 -8.92 -11.12
CA MET A 636 -39.70 -9.62 -9.85
C MET A 636 -38.23 -9.51 -9.42
N PRO A 637 -37.95 -9.58 -8.11
CA PRO A 637 -36.59 -9.65 -7.61
C PRO A 637 -35.82 -10.89 -8.08
N VAL A 638 -34.49 -10.77 -8.06
CA VAL A 638 -33.55 -11.87 -8.31
C VAL A 638 -32.70 -12.10 -7.07
N ARG A 639 -32.63 -13.36 -6.61
CA ARG A 639 -31.71 -13.82 -5.57
C ARG A 639 -30.65 -14.70 -6.20
N CYS A 640 -29.48 -14.13 -6.47
CA CYS A 640 -28.42 -14.83 -7.20
C CYS A 640 -27.86 -16.02 -6.41
N VAL A 641 -27.39 -17.04 -7.14
CA VAL A 641 -26.72 -18.24 -6.62
C VAL A 641 -25.30 -18.32 -7.20
N VAL A 642 -24.37 -18.93 -6.49
CA VAL A 642 -22.99 -19.11 -6.94
C VAL A 642 -23.00 -19.81 -8.30
N GLN A 643 -22.27 -19.25 -9.27
CA GLN A 643 -22.11 -19.88 -10.57
C GLN A 643 -21.30 -21.16 -10.40
N PRO A 644 -21.74 -22.32 -10.93
CA PRO A 644 -20.95 -23.53 -10.92
C PRO A 644 -19.58 -23.30 -11.58
N ILE A 645 -18.49 -23.56 -10.86
CA ILE A 645 -17.12 -23.52 -11.39
C ILE A 645 -16.81 -24.91 -11.97
N TYR A 646 -16.24 -24.96 -13.17
CA TYR A 646 -15.68 -26.18 -13.78
C TYR A 646 -14.18 -26.09 -13.91
#